data_AF-A0A3Q2CVA1-F1
#
_entry.id   AF-A0A3Q2CVA1-F1
#
_cell.length_a   1.000
_cell.length_b   1.000
_cell.length_c   1.000
_cell.angle_alpha   90.00
_cell.angle_beta   90.00
_cell.angle_gamma   90.00
#
_symmetry.space_group_name_H-M   'P 1'
#
loop_
_entity.id
_entity.type
_entity.pdbx_description
1 polymer ?
#
loop_
_entity_poly.entity_id
_entity_poly.type
_entity_poly.pdbx_seq_one_letter_code
_entity_poly.pdbx_strand_id
1 'polypeptide(L)'
;VKPITLRAKNLPQPQSGQRGYECLLTIQGNDIRVPALRFNSSSVQCQNKSYSYDGMEMSSLPVELTVIWNGDFSIDNPTHNKVHLYKCDAQRGSCGLCLKADPLFGCVWCTGENRCTLKQHCPFPDSQLLEPNGINSKCTHPKITQINPLRGPREGGTLVTIRGINLGLDFREIEGNVKVAEVDCTPIREGYIPAEQIVCEMGRAEMSQYTGNVQVCVGVGACRPEFMAKSSKYFYFVVPRITGLKPSRGPVSGGTIVNITGSHLDAGSNVSVMFKDQPCTYLRRGGQWLTCRTHASLHGYGNVSVSVSIDRAQLQRDLQFEYVEDPTITKIEPEWSIYSGHTPVTVTGTNLDIIQTPLIRAKYNSHETLNLCEVLSSTSMLCQVPELPISLARHQEAPEKPDEFGFKLDDVQSLMALNSTNFIYYPNPEFEPLSTSGVLDLKPGSPIILKGRNFLPPTNSGNGKLNYTVLIGDKPCMVTVSETQLLCESPNLTGRHKVLARVGGIEFSPGVVHITSDSPLSSTAIIGIGAAGGLLLLFIVVVLIAYKRKSRESDLTLKRLQMQMDNLESRVALECKEAFAELQTDIHELTSDLDGAGIPFLDYRTYTMRVLFPGIEEHPVLRDLEEQVEKGLKLFGQLINNKIFLLCFIRTLEAQRGFSMRDRGNVASLIMTVLQSKLEYATDVLKHLLSDLIDRNLESKNHPKLLLRRTESVAEKMLTNWFTFLLYKFLKECAGEPLFSLFCAIKQQMEKGPIDSITGEARYSLSEDKLIRQQIDYKTLVVNCIHPENEKSPEIQVKVLNCDTISQVKEKILDAIYKNVLYSHRLKASDMDLEWRQGRGQRMILQDEDITTKIEGDWKRLNMLSHYQVPDNAVMALVPKQVTAYNSVNNSTVSRTSASKYENMIKYTGSPDSMRSRTPMITPDLESGVKVWHLVKNHEHGDQKEGDRGSKMVSEIYLTRLLATKGTLQKFVDDLFETIFSTAHRGSALPLAIKYMFDFLDEQADKHSIHDPHVRHTWKSNCLPLRFWVNVIKNPQFVFDIHKSSITDACLSVVAQTFMDSCSTSEHRLGKDSPSNKLLYAKDIPSYKSWVERYYSDISKMPAISDQDMNAYLAEQSRMHMNEFNTMSSLSEIYSYIGKYTEEIVCALEQDDAARKQRLAFKLEQVVAFMSLES
;
A
#
# COMPACT_ATOMS: atom_id res chain seq x y z
N VAL A 1 -51.66 24.79 -26.94
CA VAL A 1 -50.47 25.65 -27.13
C VAL A 1 -50.94 27.10 -27.10
N LYS A 2 -50.35 27.95 -26.24
CA LYS A 2 -50.69 29.39 -26.17
C LYS A 2 -49.77 30.18 -27.12
N PRO A 3 -50.29 31.15 -27.91
CA PRO A 3 -49.46 31.96 -28.80
C PRO A 3 -48.59 32.95 -28.02
N ILE A 4 -47.36 33.16 -28.47
CA ILE A 4 -46.47 34.19 -27.91
C ILE A 4 -46.85 35.53 -28.53
N THR A 5 -47.25 36.49 -27.69
CA THR A 5 -47.64 37.84 -28.14
C THR A 5 -46.67 38.85 -27.57
N LEU A 6 -45.96 39.55 -28.45
CA LEU A 6 -44.97 40.56 -28.10
C LEU A 6 -45.53 41.95 -28.34
N ARG A 7 -45.33 42.84 -27.37
CA ARG A 7 -45.61 44.27 -27.52
C ARG A 7 -44.41 44.93 -28.21
N ALA A 8 -44.68 45.77 -29.19
CA ALA A 8 -43.67 46.49 -29.96
C ALA A 8 -44.16 47.92 -30.29
N LYS A 9 -43.33 48.72 -30.94
CA LYS A 9 -43.68 50.05 -31.46
C LYS A 9 -43.11 50.21 -32.87
N ASN A 10 -43.73 51.04 -33.70
CA ASN A 10 -43.25 51.40 -35.04
C ASN A 10 -43.07 50.21 -36.01
N LEU A 11 -43.91 49.18 -35.90
CA LEU A 11 -43.86 48.00 -36.76
C LEU A 11 -44.24 48.34 -38.22
N PRO A 12 -43.37 48.11 -39.23
CA PRO A 12 -43.69 48.31 -40.64
C PRO A 12 -44.89 47.47 -41.12
N GLN A 13 -45.67 47.99 -42.07
CA GLN A 13 -46.75 47.24 -42.70
C GLN A 13 -46.19 46.45 -43.89
N PRO A 14 -46.37 45.11 -43.95
CA PRO A 14 -45.85 44.31 -45.06
C PRO A 14 -46.51 44.70 -46.39
N GLN A 15 -45.71 44.93 -47.43
CA GLN A 15 -46.19 45.14 -48.81
C GLN A 15 -46.10 43.85 -49.65
N SER A 16 -46.85 43.77 -50.76
CA SER A 16 -46.87 42.59 -51.65
C SER A 16 -45.46 42.23 -52.14
N GLY A 17 -45.01 41.00 -51.84
CA GLY A 17 -43.68 40.48 -52.19
C GLY A 17 -42.70 40.39 -51.01
N GLN A 18 -43.03 40.96 -49.84
CA GLN A 18 -42.20 40.84 -48.62
C GLN A 18 -42.57 39.60 -47.80
N ARG A 19 -41.58 38.98 -47.14
CA ARG A 19 -41.76 37.73 -46.36
C ARG A 19 -42.49 37.90 -45.02
N GLY A 20 -42.82 39.13 -44.62
CA GLY A 20 -43.56 39.42 -43.38
C GLY A 20 -42.68 39.38 -42.11
N TYR A 21 -43.29 39.08 -40.97
CA TYR A 21 -42.60 38.92 -39.68
C TYR A 21 -42.40 37.45 -39.34
N GLU A 22 -41.28 37.13 -38.70
CA GLU A 22 -40.96 35.81 -38.17
C GLU A 22 -40.44 35.95 -36.75
N CYS A 23 -40.82 35.02 -35.87
CA CYS A 23 -40.21 34.86 -34.56
C CYS A 23 -39.09 33.82 -34.67
N LEU A 24 -37.87 34.21 -34.31
CA LEU A 24 -36.70 33.35 -34.21
C LEU A 24 -36.45 33.00 -32.75
N LEU A 25 -36.44 31.69 -32.45
CA LEU A 25 -36.03 31.15 -31.16
C LEU A 25 -34.78 30.28 -31.34
N THR A 26 -33.71 30.58 -30.60
CA THR A 26 -32.47 29.79 -30.66
C THR A 26 -32.41 28.81 -29.49
N ILE A 27 -32.73 27.54 -29.75
CA ILE A 27 -32.80 26.49 -28.74
C ILE A 27 -31.59 25.56 -28.93
N GLN A 28 -30.66 25.55 -27.96
CA GLN A 28 -29.45 24.70 -27.98
C GLN A 28 -28.66 24.77 -29.30
N GLY A 29 -28.53 25.97 -29.87
CA GLY A 29 -27.82 26.20 -31.14
C GLY A 29 -28.64 25.95 -32.41
N ASN A 30 -29.89 25.50 -32.29
CA ASN A 30 -30.82 25.36 -33.41
C ASN A 30 -31.78 26.55 -33.49
N ASP A 31 -31.76 27.23 -34.63
CA ASP A 31 -32.59 28.38 -34.92
C ASP A 31 -33.97 27.95 -35.46
N ILE A 32 -35.02 28.14 -34.65
CA ILE A 32 -36.40 27.85 -35.02
C ILE A 32 -37.10 29.14 -35.45
N ARG A 33 -37.37 29.27 -36.74
CA ARG A 33 -38.20 30.35 -37.30
C ARG A 33 -39.67 29.94 -37.34
N VAL A 34 -40.55 30.84 -36.90
CA VAL A 34 -42.01 30.67 -36.91
C VAL A 34 -42.66 31.91 -37.50
N PRO A 35 -43.57 31.80 -38.47
CA PRO A 35 -44.26 32.96 -39.01
C PRO A 35 -44.99 33.74 -37.90
N ALA A 36 -44.97 35.06 -38.00
CA ALA A 36 -45.60 35.95 -37.03
C ALA A 36 -46.52 36.95 -37.74
N LEU A 37 -47.66 37.21 -37.10
CA LEU A 37 -48.66 38.14 -37.61
C LEU A 37 -48.57 39.46 -36.84
N ARG A 38 -48.52 40.57 -37.58
CA ARG A 38 -48.70 41.90 -37.01
C ARG A 38 -50.18 42.06 -36.67
N PHE A 39 -50.50 41.98 -35.38
CA PHE A 39 -51.88 42.12 -34.91
C PHE A 39 -52.33 43.59 -34.95
N ASN A 40 -51.43 44.53 -34.63
CA ASN A 40 -51.62 45.97 -34.79
C ASN A 40 -50.25 46.70 -34.87
N SER A 41 -50.24 48.04 -34.92
CA SER A 41 -49.00 48.84 -34.96
C SER A 41 -48.10 48.68 -33.72
N SER A 42 -48.61 48.04 -32.67
CA SER A 42 -47.96 47.89 -31.36
C SER A 42 -47.82 46.45 -30.86
N SER A 43 -48.14 45.43 -31.67
CA SER A 43 -48.00 44.03 -31.25
C SER A 43 -47.82 43.05 -32.40
N VAL A 44 -46.90 42.10 -32.21
CA VAL A 44 -46.65 40.96 -33.09
C VAL A 44 -47.00 39.68 -32.34
N GLN A 45 -47.71 38.75 -32.98
CA GLN A 45 -48.06 37.46 -32.43
C GLN A 45 -47.40 36.35 -33.25
N CYS A 46 -46.56 35.55 -32.61
CA CYS A 46 -45.97 34.36 -33.24
C CYS A 46 -47.06 33.30 -33.42
N GLN A 47 -47.05 32.57 -34.54
CA GLN A 47 -47.96 31.45 -34.72
C GLN A 47 -47.72 30.34 -33.68
N ASN A 48 -48.77 29.59 -33.39
CA ASN A 48 -48.71 28.47 -32.45
C ASN A 48 -47.78 27.38 -32.98
N LYS A 49 -46.70 27.10 -32.23
CA LYS A 49 -45.79 25.97 -32.48
C LYS A 49 -45.41 25.33 -31.15
N SER A 50 -45.26 24.00 -31.12
CA SER A 50 -44.70 23.29 -29.99
C SER A 50 -43.17 23.39 -30.01
N TYR A 51 -42.58 23.72 -28.86
CA TYR A 51 -41.13 23.80 -28.68
C TYR A 51 -40.67 22.72 -27.72
N SER A 52 -39.53 22.09 -28.03
CA SER A 52 -38.87 21.09 -27.18
C SER A 52 -37.36 21.36 -27.18
N TYR A 53 -36.70 20.98 -26.10
CA TYR A 53 -35.24 20.98 -25.98
C TYR A 53 -34.77 19.59 -25.54
N ASP A 54 -33.51 19.24 -25.82
CA ASP A 54 -32.95 17.94 -25.48
C ASP A 54 -32.33 17.94 -24.08
N GLY A 55 -32.38 16.79 -23.41
CA GLY A 55 -31.84 16.60 -22.07
C GLY A 55 -32.86 16.75 -20.93
N MET A 56 -32.50 16.16 -19.78
CA MET A 56 -33.29 16.11 -18.54
C MET A 56 -32.59 16.82 -17.36
N GLU A 57 -31.42 17.41 -17.62
CA GLU A 57 -30.55 18.03 -16.62
C GLU A 57 -31.03 19.42 -16.20
N MET A 58 -31.88 20.07 -16.98
CA MET A 58 -32.42 21.40 -16.68
C MET A 58 -33.95 21.38 -16.79
N SER A 59 -34.64 21.82 -15.74
CA SER A 59 -36.11 21.91 -15.74
C SER A 59 -36.66 23.19 -16.39
N SER A 60 -35.86 24.25 -16.47
CA SER A 60 -36.21 25.50 -17.13
C SER A 60 -35.02 25.98 -17.97
N LEU A 61 -35.23 26.10 -19.29
CA LEU A 61 -34.23 26.59 -20.25
C LEU A 61 -34.63 28.00 -20.71
N PRO A 62 -33.88 29.06 -20.37
CA PRO A 62 -34.10 30.39 -20.94
C PRO A 62 -33.65 30.42 -22.41
N VAL A 63 -34.56 30.79 -23.30
CA VAL A 63 -34.37 30.83 -24.75
C VAL A 63 -34.54 32.26 -25.23
N GLU A 64 -33.61 32.75 -26.05
CA GLU A 64 -33.72 34.08 -26.64
C GLU A 64 -34.78 34.09 -27.75
N LEU A 65 -35.61 35.13 -27.75
CA LEU A 65 -36.65 35.34 -28.74
C LEU A 65 -36.41 36.67 -29.46
N THR A 66 -36.20 36.57 -30.76
CA THR A 66 -35.97 37.72 -31.64
C THR A 66 -37.06 37.77 -32.71
N VAL A 67 -37.55 38.96 -33.03
CA VAL A 67 -38.48 39.14 -34.15
C VAL A 67 -37.68 39.62 -35.35
N ILE A 68 -37.81 38.90 -36.47
CA ILE A 68 -37.16 39.22 -37.73
C ILE A 68 -38.23 39.71 -38.71
N TRP A 69 -37.92 40.75 -39.46
CA TRP A 69 -38.75 41.28 -40.53
C TRP A 69 -38.06 41.09 -41.88
N ASN A 70 -38.83 40.62 -42.86
CA ASN A 70 -38.42 40.49 -44.26
C ASN A 70 -37.08 39.72 -44.48
N GLY A 71 -36.86 38.65 -43.70
CA GLY A 71 -35.74 37.71 -43.89
C GLY A 71 -34.59 37.89 -42.90
N ASP A 72 -33.99 39.08 -42.88
CA ASP A 72 -32.70 39.31 -42.19
C ASP A 72 -32.68 40.54 -41.26
N PHE A 73 -33.77 41.32 -41.17
CA PHE A 73 -33.81 42.50 -40.29
C PHE A 73 -34.32 42.13 -38.90
N SER A 74 -33.46 42.10 -37.88
CA SER A 74 -33.89 41.95 -36.49
C SER A 74 -34.53 43.24 -35.97
N ILE A 75 -35.68 43.12 -35.31
CA ILE A 75 -36.33 44.21 -34.58
C ILE A 75 -35.63 44.38 -33.23
N ASP A 76 -35.31 45.62 -32.86
CA ASP A 76 -34.66 45.94 -31.59
C ASP A 76 -35.42 45.38 -30.38
N ASN A 77 -34.69 44.65 -29.53
CA ASN A 77 -35.18 44.05 -28.29
C ASN A 77 -34.40 44.61 -27.08
N PRO A 78 -34.60 45.89 -26.71
CA PRO A 78 -33.85 46.54 -25.63
C PRO A 78 -34.10 45.90 -24.25
N THR A 79 -35.18 45.13 -24.10
CA THR A 79 -35.52 44.42 -22.86
C THR A 79 -34.94 43.01 -22.79
N HIS A 80 -34.20 42.56 -23.82
CA HIS A 80 -33.65 41.20 -23.92
C HIS A 80 -34.68 40.12 -23.56
N ASN A 81 -35.88 40.19 -24.15
CA ASN A 81 -36.96 39.27 -23.86
C ASN A 81 -36.52 37.81 -24.03
N LYS A 82 -36.68 37.00 -22.98
CA LYS A 82 -36.41 35.56 -22.97
C LYS A 82 -37.71 34.79 -22.73
N VAL A 83 -37.81 33.63 -23.37
CA VAL A 83 -38.88 32.65 -23.17
C VAL A 83 -38.31 31.48 -22.39
N HIS A 84 -38.98 31.04 -21.34
CA HIS A 84 -38.55 29.86 -20.59
C HIS A 84 -39.25 28.62 -21.14
N LEU A 85 -38.48 27.69 -21.71
CA LEU A 85 -38.98 26.34 -22.00
C LEU A 85 -38.87 25.49 -20.74
N TYR A 86 -40.00 24.94 -20.29
CA TYR A 86 -40.08 24.22 -19.03
C TYR A 86 -40.55 22.78 -19.21
N LYS A 87 -39.90 21.85 -18.49
CA LYS A 87 -40.25 20.43 -18.45
C LYS A 87 -40.56 20.00 -17.01
N CYS A 88 -41.72 19.39 -16.80
CA CYS A 88 -42.14 18.92 -15.47
C CYS A 88 -41.35 17.69 -15.01
N ASP A 89 -40.99 16.79 -15.92
CA ASP A 89 -40.27 15.53 -15.67
C ASP A 89 -38.75 15.71 -15.45
N ALA A 90 -38.16 16.74 -16.05
CA ALA A 90 -36.74 17.05 -15.88
C ALA A 90 -36.39 17.37 -14.41
N GLN A 91 -35.36 16.69 -13.88
CA GLN A 91 -34.88 16.75 -12.49
C GLN A 91 -35.91 16.36 -11.40
N ARG A 92 -37.10 15.84 -11.74
CA ARG A 92 -38.18 15.56 -10.79
C ARG A 92 -38.63 14.11 -10.86
N GLY A 93 -37.72 13.20 -10.51
CA GLY A 93 -37.96 11.75 -10.52
C GLY A 93 -38.84 11.21 -9.38
N SER A 94 -39.33 12.06 -8.48
CA SER A 94 -40.19 11.67 -7.36
C SER A 94 -41.41 12.58 -7.24
N CYS A 95 -42.48 12.04 -6.64
CA CYS A 95 -43.70 12.79 -6.34
C CYS A 95 -43.40 14.09 -5.58
N GLY A 96 -42.57 14.04 -4.54
CA GLY A 96 -42.26 15.20 -3.72
C GLY A 96 -41.52 16.30 -4.50
N LEU A 97 -40.54 15.92 -5.32
CA LEU A 97 -39.84 16.88 -6.19
C LEU A 97 -40.76 17.46 -7.27
N CYS A 98 -41.69 16.65 -7.79
CA CYS A 98 -42.70 17.10 -8.74
C CYS A 98 -43.63 18.16 -8.15
N LEU A 99 -44.20 17.88 -6.97
CA LEU A 99 -45.15 18.77 -6.30
C LEU A 99 -44.49 20.00 -5.66
N LYS A 100 -43.16 19.99 -5.48
CA LYS A 100 -42.35 21.16 -5.13
C LYS A 100 -42.20 22.16 -6.30
N ALA A 101 -42.49 21.76 -7.54
CA ALA A 101 -42.36 22.63 -8.70
C ALA A 101 -43.17 23.93 -8.54
N ASP A 102 -42.71 25.01 -9.18
CA ASP A 102 -43.41 26.29 -9.15
C ASP A 102 -44.85 26.11 -9.68
N PRO A 103 -45.87 26.51 -8.89
CA PRO A 103 -47.28 26.38 -9.28
C PRO A 103 -47.61 27.02 -10.63
N LEU A 104 -46.85 28.02 -11.09
CA LEU A 104 -47.02 28.68 -12.39
C LEU A 104 -46.95 27.71 -13.58
N PHE A 105 -46.21 26.61 -13.45
CA PHE A 105 -46.04 25.63 -14.53
C PHE A 105 -47.11 24.53 -14.56
N GLY A 106 -47.93 24.39 -13.50
CA GLY A 106 -49.05 23.44 -13.48
C GLY A 106 -48.62 21.97 -13.58
N CYS A 107 -47.49 21.60 -12.96
CA CYS A 107 -47.04 20.22 -12.88
C CYS A 107 -47.85 19.42 -11.86
N VAL A 108 -48.13 18.16 -12.22
CA VAL A 108 -48.86 17.19 -11.40
C VAL A 108 -48.11 15.86 -11.39
N TRP A 109 -48.32 15.07 -10.36
CA TRP A 109 -47.80 13.70 -10.31
C TRP A 109 -48.86 12.71 -10.79
N CYS A 110 -48.57 12.03 -11.91
CA CYS A 110 -49.43 10.97 -12.44
C CYS A 110 -49.10 9.64 -11.77
N THR A 111 -49.90 9.23 -10.78
CA THR A 111 -49.65 7.99 -10.02
C THR A 111 -49.65 6.74 -10.90
N GLY A 112 -50.48 6.67 -11.95
CA GLY A 112 -50.51 5.54 -12.87
C GLY A 112 -49.23 5.35 -13.70
N GLU A 113 -48.50 6.43 -13.98
CA GLU A 113 -47.27 6.40 -14.79
C GLU A 113 -45.99 6.62 -13.98
N ASN A 114 -46.10 6.88 -12.67
CA ASN A 114 -45.00 7.24 -11.77
C ASN A 114 -44.08 8.34 -12.34
N ARG A 115 -44.67 9.40 -12.92
CA ARG A 115 -43.92 10.52 -13.51
C ARG A 115 -44.58 11.86 -13.28
N CYS A 116 -43.76 12.91 -13.34
CA CYS A 116 -44.19 14.30 -13.26
C CYS A 116 -44.54 14.83 -14.65
N THR A 117 -45.77 15.28 -14.86
CA THR A 117 -46.22 15.82 -16.15
C THR A 117 -47.08 17.06 -15.96
N LEU A 118 -47.45 17.71 -17.05
CA LEU A 118 -48.45 18.77 -17.02
C LEU A 118 -49.85 18.18 -16.81
N LYS A 119 -50.73 18.86 -16.06
CA LYS A 119 -52.10 18.40 -15.77
C LYS A 119 -52.85 17.85 -16.99
N GLN A 120 -52.78 18.58 -18.11
CA GLN A 120 -53.45 18.23 -19.37
C GLN A 120 -52.90 16.97 -20.07
N HIS A 121 -51.72 16.48 -19.69
CA HIS A 121 -51.07 15.31 -20.29
C HIS A 121 -51.15 14.07 -19.38
N CYS A 122 -51.92 14.12 -18.29
CA CYS A 122 -52.19 12.95 -17.47
C CYS A 122 -53.42 12.21 -18.02
N PRO A 123 -53.31 10.97 -18.52
CA PRO A 123 -54.40 10.28 -19.21
C PRO A 123 -55.45 9.65 -18.28
N PHE A 124 -55.30 9.75 -16.96
CA PHE A 124 -56.11 9.05 -15.94
C PHE A 124 -57.12 9.98 -15.25
N PRO A 125 -58.23 9.43 -14.68
CA PRO A 125 -59.23 10.23 -13.96
C PRO A 125 -58.65 10.95 -12.72
N ASP A 126 -59.27 12.05 -12.30
CA ASP A 126 -58.83 12.95 -11.22
C ASP A 126 -58.45 12.23 -9.89
N SER A 127 -58.92 11.00 -9.68
CA SER A 127 -58.58 10.18 -8.50
C SER A 127 -57.14 9.65 -8.47
N GLN A 128 -56.42 9.65 -9.60
CA GLN A 128 -55.04 9.16 -9.73
C GLN A 128 -54.00 10.27 -9.98
N LEU A 129 -54.42 11.53 -9.78
CA LEU A 129 -53.63 12.71 -10.04
C LEU A 129 -53.38 13.44 -8.71
N LEU A 130 -52.11 13.70 -8.39
CA LEU A 130 -51.74 14.48 -7.21
C LEU A 130 -51.34 15.89 -7.64
N GLU A 131 -51.91 16.89 -6.99
CA GLU A 131 -51.66 18.31 -7.25
C GLU A 131 -51.16 19.02 -5.99
N PRO A 132 -50.39 20.12 -6.16
CA PRO A 132 -50.09 21.01 -5.04
C PRO A 132 -51.39 21.50 -4.39
N ASN A 133 -51.57 21.23 -3.09
CA ASN A 133 -52.75 21.59 -2.28
C ASN A 133 -54.09 20.92 -2.68
N GLY A 134 -54.07 19.82 -3.44
CA GLY A 134 -55.27 19.01 -3.71
C GLY A 134 -55.73 18.15 -2.52
N ILE A 135 -56.96 17.62 -2.59
CA ILE A 135 -57.55 16.72 -1.57
C ILE A 135 -56.68 15.45 -1.36
N ASN A 136 -55.96 15.02 -2.41
CA ASN A 136 -54.95 13.95 -2.40
C ASN A 136 -53.55 14.54 -2.68
N SER A 137 -52.94 15.24 -1.74
CA SER A 137 -51.61 15.89 -1.90
C SER A 137 -50.44 15.14 -1.27
N LYS A 138 -50.66 13.93 -0.74
CA LYS A 138 -49.65 13.20 0.03
C LYS A 138 -48.87 12.20 -0.84
N CYS A 139 -47.58 12.43 -0.99
CA CYS A 139 -46.67 11.47 -1.61
C CYS A 139 -46.43 10.27 -0.69
N THR A 140 -46.64 9.06 -1.20
CA THR A 140 -46.37 7.81 -0.48
C THR A 140 -44.91 7.38 -0.66
N HIS A 141 -44.49 6.42 0.16
CA HIS A 141 -43.17 5.78 0.16
C HIS A 141 -41.99 6.75 0.33
N PRO A 142 -41.94 7.51 1.44
CA PRO A 142 -40.75 8.30 1.76
C PRO A 142 -39.54 7.39 2.00
N LYS A 143 -38.36 7.85 1.61
CA LYS A 143 -37.11 7.08 1.74
C LYS A 143 -35.97 7.96 2.22
N ILE A 144 -35.26 7.49 3.23
CA ILE A 144 -34.03 8.12 3.75
C ILE A 144 -32.83 7.59 2.95
N THR A 145 -32.05 8.49 2.36
CA THR A 145 -30.84 8.17 1.59
C THR A 145 -29.56 8.42 2.37
N GLN A 146 -29.54 9.44 3.25
CA GLN A 146 -28.35 9.81 4.01
C GLN A 146 -28.71 10.38 5.39
N ILE A 147 -27.85 10.12 6.36
CA ILE A 147 -27.92 10.65 7.74
C ILE A 147 -26.55 11.21 8.11
N ASN A 148 -26.50 12.41 8.68
CA ASN A 148 -25.27 13.02 9.20
C ASN A 148 -25.56 13.91 10.42
N PRO A 149 -24.84 13.77 11.54
CA PRO A 149 -23.87 12.72 11.86
C PRO A 149 -24.56 11.36 12.15
N LEU A 150 -23.78 10.27 12.18
CA LEU A 150 -24.28 8.91 12.54
C LEU A 150 -24.14 8.58 14.03
N ARG A 151 -23.56 9.51 14.82
CA ARG A 151 -23.27 9.31 16.24
C ARG A 151 -23.55 10.59 17.00
N GLY A 152 -24.09 10.48 18.21
CA GLY A 152 -24.34 11.63 19.10
C GLY A 152 -24.18 11.28 20.57
N PRO A 153 -23.88 12.27 21.43
CA PRO A 153 -23.96 12.10 22.89
C PRO A 153 -25.37 11.72 23.36
N ARG A 154 -25.45 11.02 24.49
CA ARG A 154 -26.72 10.62 25.12
C ARG A 154 -27.51 11.79 25.67
N GLU A 155 -26.81 12.86 26.06
CA GLU A 155 -27.36 14.09 26.62
C GLU A 155 -28.22 14.88 25.60
N GLY A 156 -28.12 14.54 24.31
CA GLY A 156 -28.89 15.15 23.23
C GLY A 156 -28.27 16.43 22.68
N GLY A 157 -29.07 17.19 21.92
CA GLY A 157 -28.66 18.42 21.25
C GLY A 157 -27.93 18.22 19.92
N THR A 158 -27.72 16.98 19.48
CA THR A 158 -27.16 16.70 18.16
C THR A 158 -28.15 17.10 17.07
N LEU A 159 -27.71 17.99 16.17
CA LEU A 159 -28.43 18.32 14.94
C LEU A 159 -28.19 17.21 13.92
N VAL A 160 -29.20 16.37 13.69
CA VAL A 160 -29.17 15.29 12.71
C VAL A 160 -29.80 15.76 11.42
N THR A 161 -29.01 15.77 10.36
CA THR A 161 -29.44 16.03 8.98
C THR A 161 -29.83 14.71 8.32
N ILE A 162 -31.10 14.61 7.93
CA ILE A 162 -31.71 13.48 7.26
C ILE A 162 -32.03 13.91 5.82
N ARG A 163 -31.45 13.26 4.83
CA ARG A 163 -31.74 13.49 3.41
C ARG A 163 -32.46 12.30 2.80
N GLY A 164 -33.31 12.57 1.83
CA GLY A 164 -34.16 11.55 1.25
C GLY A 164 -35.05 12.04 0.12
N ILE A 165 -36.07 11.24 -0.18
CA ILE A 165 -37.12 11.56 -1.15
C ILE A 165 -38.49 11.47 -0.47
N ASN A 166 -39.41 12.33 -0.91
CA ASN A 166 -40.77 12.45 -0.40
C ASN A 166 -40.84 12.72 1.12
N LEU A 167 -39.86 13.43 1.70
CA LEU A 167 -39.79 13.75 3.13
C LEU A 167 -40.77 14.86 3.58
N GLY A 168 -42.02 14.79 3.11
CA GLY A 168 -43.06 15.80 3.32
C GLY A 168 -42.95 16.99 2.38
N LEU A 169 -44.06 17.68 2.14
CA LEU A 169 -44.11 18.91 1.33
C LEU A 169 -44.26 20.18 2.18
N ASP A 170 -44.80 20.02 3.39
CA ASP A 170 -45.02 21.09 4.36
C ASP A 170 -44.38 20.69 5.70
N PHE A 171 -43.77 21.65 6.40
CA PHE A 171 -43.10 21.41 7.67
C PHE A 171 -44.04 20.78 8.73
N ARG A 172 -45.34 21.10 8.71
CA ARG A 172 -46.33 20.55 9.63
C ARG A 172 -46.51 19.03 9.48
N GLU A 173 -46.10 18.45 8.36
CA GLU A 173 -46.19 17.00 8.13
C GLU A 173 -45.12 16.20 8.87
N ILE A 174 -44.01 16.85 9.24
CA ILE A 174 -42.87 16.21 9.91
C ILE A 174 -42.73 16.64 11.38
N GLU A 175 -43.41 17.70 11.79
CA GLU A 175 -43.40 18.23 13.15
C GLU A 175 -43.88 17.16 14.15
N GLY A 176 -43.02 16.78 15.09
CA GLY A 176 -43.29 15.72 16.08
C GLY A 176 -43.20 14.27 15.54
N ASN A 177 -42.81 14.09 14.27
CA ASN A 177 -42.87 12.79 13.58
C ASN A 177 -41.50 12.19 13.25
N VAL A 178 -40.42 12.72 13.82
CA VAL A 178 -39.05 12.23 13.59
C VAL A 178 -38.51 11.58 14.85
N LYS A 179 -38.09 10.32 14.72
CA LYS A 179 -37.44 9.56 15.79
C LYS A 179 -36.10 9.03 15.33
N VAL A 180 -35.09 9.09 16.17
CA VAL A 180 -33.76 8.56 15.90
C VAL A 180 -33.41 7.58 17.00
N ALA A 181 -33.29 6.30 16.64
CA ALA A 181 -33.03 5.23 17.60
C ALA A 181 -34.01 5.27 18.80
N GLU A 182 -35.31 5.42 18.49
CA GLU A 182 -36.42 5.52 19.44
C GLU A 182 -36.45 6.79 20.31
N VAL A 183 -35.51 7.71 20.13
CA VAL A 183 -35.49 9.03 20.78
C VAL A 183 -36.17 10.06 19.89
N ASP A 184 -37.02 10.91 20.48
CA ASP A 184 -37.68 11.99 19.75
C ASP A 184 -36.65 13.02 19.26
N CYS A 185 -36.74 13.39 17.98
CA CYS A 185 -35.87 14.37 17.34
C CYS A 185 -36.74 15.51 16.81
N THR A 186 -36.56 16.74 17.34
CA THR A 186 -37.43 17.87 17.04
C THR A 186 -36.99 18.55 15.75
N PRO A 187 -37.78 18.54 14.66
CA PRO A 187 -37.37 19.17 13.40
C PRO A 187 -37.23 20.69 13.52
N ILE A 188 -36.26 21.26 12.81
CA ILE A 188 -35.95 22.69 12.78
C ILE A 188 -36.41 23.26 11.44
N ARG A 189 -37.18 24.35 11.48
CA ARG A 189 -37.81 24.94 10.29
C ARG A 189 -36.78 25.46 9.29
N GLU A 190 -35.71 26.08 9.75
CA GLU A 190 -34.65 26.66 8.93
C GLU A 190 -33.84 25.59 8.19
N GLY A 191 -33.78 24.36 8.72
CA GLY A 191 -33.04 23.24 8.11
C GLY A 191 -33.89 22.33 7.23
N TYR A 192 -35.20 22.59 7.13
CA TYR A 192 -36.13 21.81 6.32
C TYR A 192 -36.13 22.25 4.85
N ILE A 193 -35.89 21.30 3.95
CA ILE A 193 -36.04 21.50 2.49
C ILE A 193 -37.17 20.58 2.04
N PRO A 194 -38.28 21.11 1.50
CA PRO A 194 -39.43 20.31 1.08
C PRO A 194 -39.02 19.12 0.21
N ALA A 195 -39.59 17.96 0.53
CA ALA A 195 -39.38 16.64 -0.06
C ALA A 195 -37.96 16.03 0.05
N GLU A 196 -36.97 16.78 0.54
CA GLU A 196 -35.54 16.44 0.35
C GLU A 196 -34.74 16.33 1.65
N GLN A 197 -34.93 17.24 2.60
CA GLN A 197 -34.08 17.33 3.79
C GLN A 197 -34.86 17.72 5.03
N ILE A 198 -34.54 17.04 6.14
CA ILE A 198 -34.98 17.40 7.48
C ILE A 198 -33.73 17.56 8.35
N VAL A 199 -33.62 18.67 9.07
CA VAL A 199 -32.67 18.80 10.19
C VAL A 199 -33.49 18.75 11.47
N CYS A 200 -33.11 17.89 12.41
CA CYS A 200 -33.78 17.80 13.70
C CYS A 200 -32.78 17.80 14.85
N GLU A 201 -33.16 18.41 15.97
CA GLU A 201 -32.38 18.39 17.21
C GLU A 201 -32.76 17.18 18.06
N MET A 202 -31.77 16.38 18.42
CA MET A 202 -31.94 15.17 19.21
C MET A 202 -32.35 15.46 20.66
N GLY A 203 -33.36 14.74 21.15
CA GLY A 203 -33.69 14.67 22.58
C GLY A 203 -32.64 13.93 23.41
N ARG A 204 -32.89 13.80 24.72
CA ARG A 204 -32.04 13.02 25.62
C ARG A 204 -32.37 11.53 25.48
N ALA A 205 -31.34 10.70 25.30
CA ALA A 205 -31.48 9.25 25.22
C ALA A 205 -31.46 8.61 26.62
N GLU A 206 -32.34 7.64 26.86
CA GLU A 206 -32.32 6.80 28.06
C GLU A 206 -31.15 5.81 28.05
N MET A 207 -30.85 5.23 29.21
CA MET A 207 -29.71 4.33 29.34
C MET A 207 -29.86 3.04 28.52
N SER A 208 -31.09 2.61 28.27
CA SER A 208 -31.49 1.47 27.43
C SER A 208 -31.32 1.72 25.91
N GLN A 209 -31.21 2.98 25.49
CA GLN A 209 -31.19 3.37 24.08
C GLN A 209 -29.74 3.58 23.60
N TYR A 210 -29.16 2.54 22.99
CA TYR A 210 -27.76 2.53 22.54
C TYR A 210 -27.61 2.77 21.02
N THR A 211 -28.52 2.22 20.23
CA THR A 211 -28.46 2.23 18.76
C THR A 211 -29.84 1.96 18.18
N GLY A 212 -30.09 2.43 16.96
CA GLY A 212 -31.35 2.17 16.26
C GLY A 212 -31.46 2.94 14.94
N ASN A 213 -32.53 2.69 14.20
CA ASN A 213 -32.75 3.36 12.91
C ASN A 213 -33.31 4.78 13.12
N VAL A 214 -33.10 5.64 12.12
CA VAL A 214 -33.85 6.88 11.97
C VAL A 214 -35.19 6.55 11.30
N GLN A 215 -36.27 7.03 11.90
CA GLN A 215 -37.63 6.89 11.42
C GLN A 215 -38.25 8.27 11.23
N VAL A 216 -38.84 8.49 10.04
CA VAL A 216 -39.57 9.71 9.71
C VAL A 216 -40.97 9.29 9.28
N CYS A 217 -41.98 9.86 9.93
CA CYS A 217 -43.35 9.77 9.42
C CYS A 217 -43.76 11.07 8.72
N VAL A 218 -44.38 10.95 7.55
CA VAL A 218 -44.85 12.10 6.76
C VAL A 218 -46.37 12.22 6.84
N GLY A 219 -46.86 13.18 7.60
CA GLY A 219 -48.27 13.55 7.65
C GLY A 219 -48.80 13.86 9.05
N VAL A 220 -49.94 14.53 9.10
CA VAL A 220 -50.61 14.90 10.36
C VAL A 220 -51.49 13.74 10.86
N GLY A 221 -51.26 13.29 12.11
CA GLY A 221 -52.04 12.24 12.77
C GLY A 221 -51.33 10.88 12.86
N ALA A 222 -52.10 9.80 12.98
CA ALA A 222 -51.55 8.44 13.12
C ALA A 222 -50.77 8.01 11.87
N CYS A 223 -49.52 7.57 12.08
CA CYS A 223 -48.63 7.20 10.98
C CYS A 223 -49.05 5.87 10.33
N ARG A 224 -49.31 5.88 9.03
CA ARG A 224 -49.53 4.66 8.25
C ARG A 224 -48.22 4.19 7.61
N PRO A 225 -48.05 2.87 7.38
CA PRO A 225 -46.81 2.31 6.82
C PRO A 225 -46.38 2.95 5.49
N GLU A 226 -47.33 3.32 4.63
CA GLU A 226 -47.07 3.95 3.33
C GLU A 226 -46.47 5.37 3.42
N PHE A 227 -46.49 6.01 4.60
CA PHE A 227 -45.91 7.34 4.85
C PHE A 227 -44.71 7.29 5.81
N MET A 228 -44.17 6.10 6.08
CA MET A 228 -43.07 5.92 7.01
C MET A 228 -41.77 5.59 6.26
N ALA A 229 -40.72 6.34 6.56
CA ALA A 229 -39.37 6.06 6.09
C ALA A 229 -38.52 5.54 7.26
N LYS A 230 -37.76 4.48 7.01
CA LYS A 230 -36.77 3.94 7.95
C LYS A 230 -35.39 3.91 7.29
N SER A 231 -34.37 4.36 8.01
CA SER A 231 -33.01 4.37 7.49
C SER A 231 -32.39 2.98 7.42
N SER A 232 -31.51 2.75 6.43
CA SER A 232 -30.72 1.52 6.33
C SER A 232 -29.56 1.50 7.33
N LYS A 233 -28.97 2.67 7.64
CA LYS A 233 -27.89 2.82 8.63
C LYS A 233 -28.46 3.08 10.03
N TYR A 234 -27.75 2.57 11.04
CA TYR A 234 -28.04 2.85 12.45
C TYR A 234 -27.39 4.16 12.91
N PHE A 235 -28.06 4.85 13.83
CA PHE A 235 -27.52 5.94 14.62
C PHE A 235 -27.09 5.40 15.99
N TYR A 236 -25.94 5.85 16.50
CA TYR A 236 -25.36 5.34 17.75
C TYR A 236 -25.27 6.43 18.82
N PHE A 237 -25.74 6.12 20.02
CA PHE A 237 -25.53 6.96 21.20
C PHE A 237 -24.24 6.57 21.92
N VAL A 238 -23.31 7.51 22.02
CA VAL A 238 -21.98 7.30 22.60
C VAL A 238 -21.75 8.23 23.77
N VAL A 239 -20.79 7.90 24.63
CA VAL A 239 -20.34 8.77 25.72
C VAL A 239 -18.95 9.28 25.36
N PRO A 240 -18.82 10.53 24.85
CA PRO A 240 -17.52 11.09 24.53
C PRO A 240 -16.69 11.23 25.81
N ARG A 241 -15.36 11.07 25.69
CA ARG A 241 -14.41 11.25 26.82
C ARG A 241 -13.14 11.90 26.32
N ILE A 242 -12.56 12.77 27.14
CA ILE A 242 -11.24 13.39 26.90
C ILE A 242 -10.18 12.68 27.74
N THR A 243 -8.97 12.53 27.22
CA THR A 243 -7.84 11.86 27.87
C THR A 243 -6.61 12.74 28.03
N GLY A 244 -6.35 13.69 27.15
CA GLY A 244 -5.18 14.57 27.28
C GLY A 244 -5.22 15.73 26.30
N LEU A 245 -4.24 16.63 26.42
CA LEU A 245 -3.99 17.69 25.44
C LEU A 245 -2.49 17.83 25.16
N LYS A 246 -2.13 18.17 23.92
CA LYS A 246 -0.74 18.45 23.52
C LYS A 246 -0.70 19.49 22.37
N PRO A 247 0.20 20.49 22.40
CA PRO A 247 1.11 20.84 23.51
C PRO A 247 0.35 21.31 24.75
N SER A 248 1.00 21.23 25.92
CA SER A 248 0.42 21.66 27.20
C SER A 248 0.72 23.12 27.56
N ARG A 249 1.50 23.82 26.74
CA ARG A 249 1.85 25.24 26.91
C ARG A 249 1.96 25.97 25.58
N GLY A 250 1.79 27.29 25.58
CA GLY A 250 1.93 28.16 24.43
C GLY A 250 1.97 29.66 24.79
N PRO A 251 2.29 30.55 23.84
CA PRO A 251 2.40 32.00 24.08
C PRO A 251 1.10 32.62 24.60
N VAL A 252 1.23 33.64 25.46
CA VAL A 252 0.09 34.42 25.99
C VAL A 252 -0.70 35.12 24.89
N SER A 253 -0.06 35.45 23.77
CA SER A 253 -0.71 35.99 22.57
C SER A 253 -1.63 34.99 21.87
N GLY A 254 -1.54 33.69 22.18
CA GLY A 254 -2.34 32.64 21.55
C GLY A 254 -1.81 32.22 20.17
N GLY A 255 -2.64 31.53 19.41
CA GLY A 255 -2.33 30.99 18.08
C GLY A 255 -1.80 29.55 18.09
N THR A 256 -1.56 28.97 19.26
CA THR A 256 -1.13 27.57 19.42
C THR A 256 -2.24 26.60 19.01
N ILE A 257 -1.89 25.61 18.18
CA ILE A 257 -2.78 24.52 17.77
C ILE A 257 -2.69 23.38 18.79
N VAL A 258 -3.73 23.23 19.59
CA VAL A 258 -3.83 22.22 20.64
C VAL A 258 -4.59 21.01 20.13
N ASN A 259 -4.00 19.83 20.28
CA ASN A 259 -4.63 18.54 20.01
C ASN A 259 -5.11 17.90 21.31
N ILE A 260 -6.43 17.79 21.47
CA ILE A 260 -7.11 17.16 22.59
C ILE A 260 -7.41 15.71 22.19
N THR A 261 -6.87 14.75 22.94
CA THR A 261 -7.07 13.31 22.71
C THR A 261 -8.21 12.77 23.58
N GLY A 262 -8.85 11.68 23.14
CA GLY A 262 -10.02 11.12 23.81
C GLY A 262 -10.64 9.92 23.09
N SER A 263 -11.92 9.67 23.33
CA SER A 263 -12.74 8.64 22.68
C SER A 263 -14.10 9.21 22.28
N HIS A 264 -14.59 8.81 21.10
CA HIS A 264 -15.85 9.26 20.52
C HIS A 264 -15.96 10.79 20.34
N LEU A 265 -14.83 11.45 20.08
CA LEU A 265 -14.79 12.90 19.86
C LEU A 265 -15.35 13.33 18.49
N ASP A 266 -15.62 12.36 17.60
CA ASP A 266 -16.32 12.52 16.33
C ASP A 266 -17.86 12.61 16.49
N ALA A 267 -18.38 12.36 17.68
CA ALA A 267 -19.80 12.37 17.96
C ALA A 267 -20.41 13.78 17.92
N GLY A 268 -21.71 13.83 17.68
CA GLY A 268 -22.49 15.06 17.77
C GLY A 268 -22.35 15.96 16.55
N SER A 269 -22.99 17.12 16.59
CA SER A 269 -23.03 18.08 15.47
C SER A 269 -22.20 19.32 15.72
N ASN A 270 -22.07 19.71 16.99
CA ASN A 270 -21.38 20.91 17.42
C ASN A 270 -20.35 20.56 18.51
N VAL A 271 -19.22 21.25 18.49
CA VAL A 271 -18.17 21.11 19.49
C VAL A 271 -17.65 22.49 19.88
N SER A 272 -17.54 22.72 21.19
CA SER A 272 -16.93 23.92 21.73
C SER A 272 -15.86 23.54 22.74
N VAL A 273 -14.70 24.19 22.62
CA VAL A 273 -13.56 24.02 23.51
C VAL A 273 -13.28 25.38 24.14
N MET A 274 -13.22 25.43 25.47
CA MET A 274 -12.98 26.66 26.22
C MET A 274 -11.72 26.50 27.07
N PHE A 275 -10.84 27.48 26.99
CA PHE A 275 -9.66 27.64 27.83
C PHE A 275 -10.04 28.65 28.91
N LYS A 276 -10.55 28.12 30.02
CA LYS A 276 -11.28 28.85 31.06
C LYS A 276 -12.51 29.56 30.47
N ASP A 277 -12.41 30.85 30.21
CA ASP A 277 -13.50 31.68 29.66
C ASP A 277 -13.24 32.09 28.20
N GLN A 278 -12.15 31.61 27.59
CA GLN A 278 -11.78 31.95 26.22
C GLN A 278 -12.09 30.80 25.25
N PRO A 279 -12.83 31.03 24.16
CA PRO A 279 -13.09 29.99 23.17
C PRO A 279 -11.81 29.61 22.44
N CYS A 280 -11.68 28.34 22.05
CA CYS A 280 -10.65 27.86 21.14
C CYS A 280 -11.28 27.66 19.76
N THR A 281 -10.66 28.21 18.70
CA THR A 281 -11.18 28.10 17.34
C THR A 281 -11.11 26.65 16.88
N TYR A 282 -12.26 26.00 16.69
CA TYR A 282 -12.34 24.64 16.18
C TYR A 282 -11.70 24.52 14.80
N LEU A 283 -10.87 23.50 14.59
CA LEU A 283 -10.24 23.21 13.30
C LEU A 283 -10.78 21.92 12.68
N ARG A 284 -10.62 20.79 13.39
CA ARG A 284 -11.02 19.46 12.92
C ARG A 284 -11.08 18.47 14.08
N ARG A 285 -11.77 17.34 13.88
CA ARG A 285 -11.87 16.23 14.85
C ARG A 285 -11.91 14.87 14.17
N GLY A 286 -11.60 13.83 14.92
CA GLY A 286 -11.77 12.42 14.57
C GLY A 286 -12.20 11.62 15.79
N GLY A 287 -12.33 10.30 15.65
CA GLY A 287 -12.88 9.46 16.73
C GLY A 287 -12.12 9.52 18.06
N GLN A 288 -10.81 9.84 18.02
CA GLN A 288 -9.94 9.87 19.20
C GLN A 288 -9.25 11.21 19.44
N TRP A 289 -9.54 12.23 18.64
CA TRP A 289 -8.80 13.49 18.68
C TRP A 289 -9.64 14.69 18.23
N LEU A 290 -9.33 15.87 18.74
CA LEU A 290 -9.96 17.15 18.44
C LEU A 290 -8.89 18.24 18.45
N THR A 291 -8.74 18.99 17.36
CA THR A 291 -7.76 20.07 17.28
C THR A 291 -8.44 21.43 17.24
N CYS A 292 -7.91 22.39 17.99
CA CYS A 292 -8.38 23.77 18.02
C CYS A 292 -7.20 24.74 18.14
N ARG A 293 -7.40 26.01 17.78
CA ARG A 293 -6.42 27.09 17.92
C ARG A 293 -6.77 28.01 19.09
N THR A 294 -5.82 28.21 20.00
CA THR A 294 -5.96 29.09 21.16
C THR A 294 -6.00 30.57 20.77
N HIS A 295 -6.63 31.40 21.60
CA HIS A 295 -6.61 32.86 21.47
C HIS A 295 -5.75 33.48 22.57
N ALA A 296 -5.53 34.79 22.49
CA ALA A 296 -4.82 35.54 23.51
C ALA A 296 -5.47 35.38 24.90
N SER A 297 -4.64 35.13 25.91
CA SER A 297 -5.10 34.97 27.30
C SER A 297 -5.49 36.32 27.91
N LEU A 298 -6.76 36.45 28.30
CA LEU A 298 -7.22 37.61 29.10
C LEU A 298 -6.68 37.62 30.53
N HIS A 299 -6.12 36.51 30.98
CA HIS A 299 -5.64 36.33 32.35
C HIS A 299 -4.11 36.46 32.48
N GLY A 300 -3.42 36.77 31.38
CA GLY A 300 -1.96 36.75 31.34
C GLY A 300 -1.39 35.33 31.43
N TYR A 301 -0.21 35.23 32.03
CA TYR A 301 0.54 33.97 32.16
C TYR A 301 -0.04 33.06 33.25
N GLY A 302 0.07 31.75 33.03
CA GLY A 302 -0.28 30.71 34.00
C GLY A 302 -1.22 29.64 33.46
N ASN A 303 -1.57 28.71 34.34
CA ASN A 303 -2.42 27.57 34.02
C ASN A 303 -3.90 27.95 33.93
N VAL A 304 -4.55 27.52 32.86
CA VAL A 304 -6.00 27.60 32.65
C VAL A 304 -6.59 26.20 32.51
N SER A 305 -7.80 26.00 33.03
CA SER A 305 -8.57 24.78 32.84
C SER A 305 -9.14 24.71 31.42
N VAL A 306 -9.07 23.55 30.77
CA VAL A 306 -9.65 23.33 29.44
C VAL A 306 -10.91 22.49 29.57
N SER A 307 -12.05 23.03 29.14
CA SER A 307 -13.32 22.32 29.07
C SER A 307 -13.72 22.08 27.62
N VAL A 308 -14.31 20.91 27.37
CA VAL A 308 -14.82 20.53 26.05
C VAL A 308 -16.29 20.17 26.20
N SER A 309 -17.12 20.66 25.30
CA SER A 309 -18.50 20.24 25.19
C SER A 309 -18.83 19.83 23.76
N ILE A 310 -19.54 18.72 23.63
CA ILE A 310 -20.04 18.18 22.37
C ILE A 310 -21.55 18.17 22.48
N ASP A 311 -22.23 19.00 21.68
CA ASP A 311 -23.65 19.30 21.83
C ASP A 311 -24.01 19.61 23.30
N ARG A 312 -24.91 18.85 23.95
CA ARG A 312 -25.26 19.02 25.37
C ARG A 312 -24.36 18.25 26.34
N ALA A 313 -23.43 17.42 25.85
CA ALA A 313 -22.50 16.68 26.70
C ALA A 313 -21.34 17.58 27.15
N GLN A 314 -21.17 17.69 28.47
CA GLN A 314 -20.05 18.39 29.09
C GLN A 314 -18.99 17.36 29.51
N LEU A 315 -17.80 17.44 28.92
CA LEU A 315 -16.72 16.49 29.16
C LEU A 315 -15.92 16.92 30.38
N GLN A 316 -16.14 16.26 31.52
CA GLN A 316 -15.44 16.57 32.77
C GLN A 316 -14.08 15.88 32.84
N ARG A 317 -13.00 16.68 32.80
CA ARG A 317 -11.64 16.32 33.25
C ARG A 317 -10.84 17.59 33.52
N ASP A 318 -9.93 17.56 34.50
CA ASP A 318 -9.04 18.68 34.83
C ASP A 318 -7.86 18.77 33.84
N LEU A 319 -8.15 19.01 32.56
CA LEU A 319 -7.11 19.35 31.60
C LEU A 319 -6.60 20.77 31.89
N GLN A 320 -5.28 20.95 31.91
CA GLN A 320 -4.66 22.26 32.12
C GLN A 320 -3.77 22.62 30.93
N PHE A 321 -3.84 23.88 30.51
CA PHE A 321 -2.94 24.48 29.52
C PHE A 321 -2.25 25.70 30.14
N GLU A 322 -0.95 25.83 29.93
CA GLU A 322 -0.14 26.91 30.47
C GLU A 322 0.10 27.99 29.42
N TYR A 323 -0.39 29.21 29.66
CA TYR A 323 0.03 30.37 28.89
C TYR A 323 1.36 30.87 29.44
N VAL A 324 2.40 30.89 28.60
CA VAL A 324 3.75 31.35 28.97
C VAL A 324 4.09 32.67 28.26
N GLU A 325 5.22 33.26 28.64
CA GLU A 325 5.74 34.47 27.99
C GLU A 325 5.93 34.29 26.49
N ASP A 326 5.49 35.29 25.72
CA ASP A 326 5.68 35.31 24.27
C ASP A 326 7.17 35.20 23.91
N PRO A 327 7.51 34.53 22.78
CA PRO A 327 8.88 34.49 22.31
C PRO A 327 9.42 35.89 22.07
N THR A 328 10.72 36.08 22.29
CA THR A 328 11.42 37.32 21.95
C THR A 328 12.59 37.03 21.03
N ILE A 329 12.92 37.96 20.13
CA ILE A 329 14.08 37.86 19.23
C ILE A 329 15.11 38.90 19.67
N THR A 330 16.33 38.45 19.99
CA THR A 330 17.42 39.31 20.47
C THR A 330 18.47 39.57 19.41
N LYS A 331 18.77 38.60 18.54
CA LYS A 331 19.79 38.72 17.50
C LYS A 331 19.44 37.92 16.25
N ILE A 332 19.74 38.47 15.07
CA ILE A 332 19.67 37.80 13.77
C ILE A 332 21.05 37.87 13.13
N GLU A 333 21.64 36.74 12.75
CA GLU A 333 22.97 36.71 12.15
C GLU A 333 23.06 35.69 11.02
N PRO A 334 23.45 36.10 9.79
CA PRO A 334 23.72 37.48 9.36
C PRO A 334 22.46 38.36 9.21
N GLU A 335 22.62 39.69 9.30
CA GLU A 335 21.55 40.68 9.01
C GLU A 335 21.45 41.03 7.52
N TRP A 336 21.63 40.05 6.63
CA TRP A 336 21.51 40.27 5.19
C TRP A 336 21.14 39.00 4.42
N SER A 337 20.61 39.17 3.22
CA SER A 337 20.35 38.09 2.26
C SER A 337 20.50 38.59 0.82
N ILE A 338 20.29 37.71 -0.17
CA ILE A 338 20.17 38.08 -1.59
C ILE A 338 18.69 38.08 -1.99
N TYR A 339 18.33 38.74 -3.10
CA TYR A 339 16.91 38.83 -3.53
C TYR A 339 16.17 37.51 -3.65
N SER A 340 16.84 36.43 -4.06
CA SER A 340 16.25 35.08 -4.09
C SER A 340 15.97 34.47 -2.72
N GLY A 341 16.39 35.10 -1.62
CA GLY A 341 16.30 34.58 -0.26
C GLY A 341 17.25 33.39 -0.03
N HIS A 342 16.76 32.39 0.71
CA HIS A 342 17.45 31.12 1.02
C HIS A 342 18.82 31.27 1.69
N THR A 343 19.09 32.44 2.26
CA THR A 343 20.25 32.64 3.12
C THR A 343 19.93 32.10 4.50
N PRO A 344 20.70 31.12 5.03
CA PRO A 344 20.50 30.63 6.38
C PRO A 344 20.89 31.72 7.38
N VAL A 345 19.98 32.07 8.28
CA VAL A 345 20.21 33.01 9.38
C VAL A 345 19.96 32.32 10.71
N THR A 346 20.91 32.48 11.64
CA THR A 346 20.76 32.06 13.02
C THR A 346 20.01 33.14 13.77
N VAL A 347 18.90 32.77 14.39
CA VAL A 347 18.06 33.68 15.16
C VAL A 347 18.13 33.28 16.63
N THR A 348 18.58 34.21 17.47
CA THR A 348 18.69 34.03 18.92
C THR A 348 17.56 34.77 19.62
N GLY A 349 17.02 34.17 20.69
CA GLY A 349 15.83 34.67 21.37
C GLY A 349 15.53 34.01 22.70
N THR A 350 14.28 34.09 23.14
CA THR A 350 13.72 33.35 24.29
C THR A 350 12.42 32.67 23.89
N ASN A 351 12.08 31.57 24.60
CA ASN A 351 10.86 30.79 24.41
C ASN A 351 10.57 30.41 22.96
N LEU A 352 11.59 30.12 22.15
CA LEU A 352 11.38 29.74 20.74
C LEU A 352 10.83 28.31 20.59
N ASP A 353 11.02 27.45 21.59
CA ASP A 353 10.59 26.05 21.62
C ASP A 353 9.09 25.84 21.81
N ILE A 354 8.36 26.88 22.23
CA ILE A 354 6.91 26.80 22.44
C ILE A 354 6.13 26.98 21.13
N ILE A 355 6.79 27.43 20.06
CA ILE A 355 6.17 27.74 18.77
C ILE A 355 6.22 26.51 17.89
N GLN A 356 5.06 26.05 17.42
CA GLN A 356 4.96 24.81 16.65
C GLN A 356 5.45 24.96 15.21
N THR A 357 5.27 26.14 14.61
CA THR A 357 5.60 26.38 13.20
C THR A 357 6.15 27.79 13.02
N PRO A 358 7.40 28.05 13.45
CA PRO A 358 8.01 29.37 13.34
C PRO A 358 8.31 29.70 11.87
N LEU A 359 7.88 30.87 11.42
CA LEU A 359 8.14 31.37 10.06
C LEU A 359 8.86 32.71 10.12
N ILE A 360 9.84 32.90 9.25
CA ILE A 360 10.47 34.20 9.01
C ILE A 360 9.76 34.91 7.85
N ARG A 361 9.66 36.23 7.94
CA ARG A 361 8.80 37.06 7.11
C ARG A 361 9.54 38.29 6.59
N ALA A 362 9.35 38.58 5.31
CA ALA A 362 9.69 39.87 4.71
C ALA A 362 8.49 40.42 3.94
N LYS A 363 8.29 41.74 4.00
CA LYS A 363 7.27 42.43 3.21
C LYS A 363 7.93 43.53 2.40
N TYR A 364 7.57 43.60 1.12
CA TYR A 364 8.08 44.60 0.19
C TYR A 364 7.02 44.93 -0.85
N ASN A 365 6.75 46.22 -1.09
CA ASN A 365 5.70 46.69 -2.00
C ASN A 365 4.34 46.04 -1.76
N SER A 366 3.95 45.87 -0.48
CA SER A 366 2.72 45.19 -0.06
C SER A 366 2.64 43.69 -0.37
N HIS A 367 3.70 43.07 -0.89
CA HIS A 367 3.81 41.63 -1.03
C HIS A 367 4.53 41.04 0.18
N GLU A 368 3.92 40.02 0.79
CA GLU A 368 4.48 39.29 1.93
C GLU A 368 5.06 37.96 1.45
N THR A 369 6.27 37.66 1.88
CA THR A 369 6.95 36.39 1.63
C THR A 369 7.35 35.74 2.96
N LEU A 370 7.19 34.43 3.02
CA LEU A 370 7.37 33.62 4.23
C LEU A 370 8.28 32.44 3.92
N ASN A 371 9.06 32.02 4.90
CA ASN A 371 9.88 30.81 4.81
C ASN A 371 10.07 30.18 6.19
N LEU A 372 10.48 28.91 6.23
CA LEU A 372 10.49 28.08 7.44
C LEU A 372 11.71 28.38 8.32
N CYS A 373 11.47 28.29 9.63
CA CYS A 373 12.50 28.20 10.66
C CYS A 373 12.49 26.82 11.34
N GLU A 374 13.66 26.34 11.70
CA GLU A 374 13.86 25.13 12.49
C GLU A 374 14.30 25.52 13.91
N VAL A 375 13.51 25.16 14.92
CA VAL A 375 13.86 25.45 16.32
C VAL A 375 14.94 24.46 16.79
N LEU A 376 16.07 24.99 17.25
CA LEU A 376 17.18 24.20 17.77
C LEU A 376 17.10 24.10 19.31
N SER A 377 16.68 25.18 19.98
CA SER A 377 16.50 25.25 21.42
C SER A 377 15.48 26.34 21.80
N SER A 378 15.17 26.49 23.09
CA SER A 378 14.36 27.60 23.59
C SER A 378 14.95 28.99 23.29
N THR A 379 16.24 29.07 22.92
CA THR A 379 16.95 30.33 22.68
C THR A 379 17.52 30.48 21.28
N SER A 380 17.41 29.46 20.41
CA SER A 380 18.01 29.50 19.07
C SER A 380 17.16 28.76 18.03
N MET A 381 17.02 29.36 16.85
CA MET A 381 16.43 28.73 15.67
C MET A 381 17.19 29.09 14.40
N LEU A 382 17.19 28.19 13.42
CA LEU A 382 17.79 28.41 12.10
C LEU A 382 16.68 28.73 11.09
N CYS A 383 16.72 29.91 10.47
CA CYS A 383 15.71 30.33 9.51
C CYS A 383 16.30 30.46 8.10
N GLN A 384 15.50 30.14 7.09
CA GLN A 384 15.85 30.46 5.71
C GLN A 384 15.18 31.77 5.33
N VAL A 385 15.94 32.79 4.97
CA VAL A 385 15.35 34.11 4.64
C VAL A 385 14.42 33.99 3.41
N PRO A 386 13.22 34.59 3.42
CA PRO A 386 12.31 34.51 2.28
C PRO A 386 12.77 35.39 1.11
N GLU A 387 12.30 35.06 -0.09
CA GLU A 387 12.55 35.84 -1.32
C GLU A 387 11.97 37.26 -1.21
N LEU A 388 12.64 38.25 -1.82
CA LEU A 388 12.14 39.62 -1.92
C LEU A 388 11.60 39.87 -3.34
N PRO A 389 10.28 40.06 -3.53
CA PRO A 389 9.67 40.14 -4.85
C PRO A 389 9.97 41.50 -5.51
N ILE A 390 11.11 41.59 -6.21
CA ILE A 390 11.56 42.78 -6.94
C ILE A 390 11.32 42.59 -8.44
N SER A 391 10.94 43.67 -9.15
CA SER A 391 10.82 43.65 -10.61
C SER A 391 12.19 43.42 -11.29
N LEU A 392 12.26 42.54 -12.28
CA LEU A 392 13.48 42.19 -13.06
C LEU A 392 14.30 43.40 -13.55
N ALA A 393 13.65 44.53 -13.85
CA ALA A 393 14.31 45.78 -14.29
C ALA A 393 15.11 46.51 -13.19
N ARG A 394 14.84 46.23 -11.90
CA ARG A 394 15.51 46.83 -10.74
C ARG A 394 16.53 45.91 -10.06
N HIS A 395 16.66 44.67 -10.54
CA HIS A 395 17.62 43.71 -9.97
C HIS A 395 19.09 44.13 -10.12
N GLN A 396 19.40 45.17 -10.90
CA GLN A 396 20.75 45.30 -11.42
C GLN A 396 21.79 45.98 -10.51
N GLU A 397 21.52 46.96 -9.63
CA GLU A 397 22.69 47.68 -9.02
C GLU A 397 22.61 48.19 -7.56
N ALA A 398 21.46 48.21 -6.87
CA ALA A 398 21.39 48.73 -5.48
C ALA A 398 20.92 47.66 -4.47
N PRO A 399 21.44 47.64 -3.22
CA PRO A 399 20.83 46.91 -2.11
C PRO A 399 19.48 47.52 -1.70
N GLU A 400 18.51 46.67 -1.35
CA GLU A 400 17.17 47.09 -0.93
C GLU A 400 16.87 46.66 0.51
N LYS A 401 16.04 47.44 1.20
CA LYS A 401 15.55 47.12 2.54
C LYS A 401 14.07 46.71 2.44
N PRO A 402 13.65 45.61 3.09
CA PRO A 402 12.23 45.27 3.18
C PRO A 402 11.48 46.36 3.96
N ASP A 403 10.23 46.60 3.59
CA ASP A 403 9.34 47.54 4.29
C ASP A 403 9.11 47.08 5.74
N GLU A 404 8.92 45.76 5.92
CA GLU A 404 8.82 45.10 7.21
C GLU A 404 9.60 43.78 7.18
N PHE A 405 10.35 43.51 8.24
CA PHE A 405 11.04 42.23 8.44
C PHE A 405 10.73 41.70 9.84
N GLY A 406 10.43 40.42 9.95
CA GLY A 406 10.00 39.85 11.22
C GLY A 406 9.74 38.36 11.16
N PHE A 407 8.92 37.89 12.09
CA PHE A 407 8.61 36.50 12.30
C PHE A 407 7.12 36.32 12.56
N LYS A 408 6.56 35.23 12.04
CA LYS A 408 5.23 34.76 12.37
C LYS A 408 5.37 33.56 13.30
N LEU A 409 5.29 33.84 14.60
CA LEU A 409 5.42 32.89 15.69
C LEU A 409 4.06 32.79 16.39
N ASP A 410 3.15 31.96 15.86
CA ASP A 410 1.74 31.94 16.25
C ASP A 410 1.08 33.33 16.09
N ASP A 411 0.30 33.82 17.08
CA ASP A 411 -0.41 35.12 16.99
C ASP A 411 0.37 36.29 17.63
N VAL A 412 1.68 36.13 17.88
CA VAL A 412 2.55 37.13 18.50
C VAL A 412 2.81 38.31 17.54
N GLN A 413 1.98 39.35 17.63
CA GLN A 413 2.02 40.50 16.70
C GLN A 413 3.29 41.35 16.83
N SER A 414 3.91 41.39 18.01
CA SER A 414 5.11 42.21 18.28
C SER A 414 6.32 41.80 17.43
N LEU A 415 6.35 40.56 16.93
CA LEU A 415 7.44 40.04 16.11
C LEU A 415 7.16 40.09 14.61
N MET A 416 5.94 40.42 14.18
CA MET A 416 5.56 40.50 12.76
C MET A 416 6.37 41.56 11.99
N ALA A 417 6.75 42.64 12.68
CA ALA A 417 7.63 43.69 12.18
C ALA A 417 8.59 44.15 13.29
N LEU A 418 9.87 43.84 13.13
CA LEU A 418 10.92 44.24 14.08
C LEU A 418 11.40 45.66 13.77
N ASN A 419 11.04 46.60 14.64
CA ASN A 419 11.28 48.04 14.49
C ASN A 419 12.76 48.47 14.36
N SER A 420 13.72 47.58 14.63
CA SER A 420 15.16 47.90 14.71
C SER A 420 16.05 47.07 13.76
N THR A 421 15.50 46.35 12.79
CA THR A 421 16.32 45.51 11.91
C THR A 421 17.02 46.34 10.82
N ASN A 422 18.33 46.16 10.68
CA ASN A 422 19.13 46.65 9.56
C ASN A 422 19.27 45.56 8.48
N PHE A 423 18.25 44.71 8.33
CA PHE A 423 18.29 43.60 7.40
C PHE A 423 18.30 44.11 5.96
N ILE A 424 19.35 43.82 5.21
CA ILE A 424 19.55 44.32 3.83
C ILE A 424 19.55 43.17 2.84
N TYR A 425 18.81 43.32 1.74
CA TYR A 425 18.86 42.41 0.61
C TYR A 425 19.80 42.94 -0.47
N TYR A 426 20.75 42.11 -0.89
CA TYR A 426 21.69 42.42 -1.95
C TYR A 426 21.25 41.81 -3.30
N PRO A 427 21.69 42.38 -4.43
CA PRO A 427 21.50 41.79 -5.74
C PRO A 427 21.99 40.34 -5.82
N ASN A 428 21.24 39.51 -6.57
CA ASN A 428 21.61 38.12 -6.81
C ASN A 428 22.96 38.03 -7.56
N PRO A 429 23.76 36.98 -7.32
CA PRO A 429 24.95 36.69 -8.10
C PRO A 429 24.59 36.41 -9.56
N GLU A 430 25.23 37.12 -10.49
CA GLU A 430 25.01 36.94 -11.93
C GLU A 430 26.29 36.44 -12.58
N PHE A 431 26.14 35.49 -13.50
CA PHE A 431 27.23 34.78 -14.14
C PHE A 431 27.24 35.07 -15.64
N GLU A 432 28.43 35.29 -16.19
CA GLU A 432 28.65 35.38 -17.62
C GLU A 432 28.80 33.96 -18.23
N PRO A 433 28.40 33.75 -19.50
CA PRO A 433 28.67 32.51 -20.21
C PRO A 433 30.18 32.21 -20.33
N LEU A 434 30.56 30.93 -20.30
CA LEU A 434 31.97 30.48 -20.38
C LEU A 434 32.69 30.89 -21.67
N SER A 435 31.97 31.00 -22.78
CA SER A 435 32.47 31.45 -24.08
C SER A 435 31.32 31.91 -24.97
N THR A 436 31.61 32.62 -26.07
CA THR A 436 30.60 33.05 -27.05
C THR A 436 29.89 31.87 -27.75
N SER A 437 30.47 30.67 -27.73
CA SER A 437 29.90 29.43 -28.26
C SER A 437 29.30 28.51 -27.18
N GLY A 438 29.41 28.86 -25.89
CA GLY A 438 28.96 28.05 -24.75
C GLY A 438 29.82 26.82 -24.45
N VAL A 439 30.96 26.64 -25.13
CA VAL A 439 31.90 25.52 -24.94
C VAL A 439 33.33 26.05 -24.70
N LEU A 440 34.02 25.51 -23.69
CA LEU A 440 35.40 25.89 -23.32
C LEU A 440 36.34 24.68 -23.34
N ASP A 441 37.36 24.69 -24.20
CA ASP A 441 38.38 23.63 -24.29
C ASP A 441 39.53 23.87 -23.29
N LEU A 442 39.89 22.85 -22.51
CA LEU A 442 40.85 22.94 -21.40
C LEU A 442 41.83 21.75 -21.39
N LYS A 443 43.04 21.97 -20.86
CA LYS A 443 43.98 20.88 -20.54
C LYS A 443 43.71 20.32 -19.14
N PRO A 444 44.04 19.05 -18.83
CA PRO A 444 43.82 18.47 -17.50
C PRO A 444 44.49 19.29 -16.41
N GLY A 445 43.74 19.64 -15.37
CA GLY A 445 44.25 20.44 -14.26
C GLY A 445 44.29 21.95 -14.51
N SER A 446 43.86 22.45 -15.67
CA SER A 446 43.68 23.90 -15.88
C SER A 446 42.48 24.40 -15.07
N PRO A 447 42.62 25.47 -14.26
CA PRO A 447 41.49 26.00 -13.49
C PRO A 447 40.45 26.66 -14.40
N ILE A 448 39.17 26.56 -14.02
CA ILE A 448 38.03 27.15 -14.73
C ILE A 448 37.68 28.48 -14.06
N ILE A 449 37.64 29.55 -14.84
CA ILE A 449 37.28 30.89 -14.35
C ILE A 449 35.84 31.16 -14.75
N LEU A 450 34.93 31.22 -13.78
CA LEU A 450 33.57 31.71 -13.99
C LEU A 450 33.54 33.20 -13.69
N LYS A 451 33.28 34.02 -14.70
CA LYS A 451 33.15 35.48 -14.55
C LYS A 451 31.72 35.85 -14.20
N GLY A 452 31.55 36.96 -13.50
CA GLY A 452 30.25 37.46 -13.12
C GLY A 452 30.34 38.67 -12.21
N ARG A 453 29.21 39.03 -11.61
CA ARG A 453 29.07 40.14 -10.67
C ARG A 453 28.30 39.72 -9.43
N ASN A 454 28.46 40.49 -8.35
CA ASN A 454 27.78 40.28 -7.07
C ASN A 454 28.15 38.95 -6.37
N PHE A 455 29.37 38.44 -6.58
CA PHE A 455 29.86 37.23 -5.90
C PHE A 455 30.35 37.49 -4.47
N LEU A 456 30.49 38.72 -4.02
CA LEU A 456 30.78 39.02 -2.63
C LEU A 456 29.89 40.22 -2.25
N PRO A 457 28.79 40.01 -1.51
CA PRO A 457 27.99 41.13 -1.07
C PRO A 457 28.83 42.04 -0.14
N PRO A 458 28.85 43.36 -0.38
CA PRO A 458 29.63 44.30 0.41
C PRO A 458 29.01 44.46 1.79
N THR A 459 29.45 43.63 2.74
CA THR A 459 28.94 43.63 4.11
C THR A 459 29.88 44.42 5.01
N ASN A 460 29.32 45.23 5.92
CA ASN A 460 30.10 46.00 6.90
C ASN A 460 30.97 45.13 7.82
N SER A 461 30.72 43.81 7.86
CA SER A 461 31.39 42.80 8.70
C SER A 461 32.57 42.10 8.02
N GLY A 462 32.93 42.46 6.77
CA GLY A 462 34.19 42.07 6.13
C GLY A 462 34.35 40.62 5.67
N ASN A 463 33.31 39.77 5.70
CA ASN A 463 33.35 38.40 5.13
C ASN A 463 31.94 37.80 4.96
N GLY A 464 31.09 38.43 4.14
CA GLY A 464 29.82 37.82 3.73
C GLY A 464 30.05 36.63 2.81
N LYS A 465 30.23 35.42 3.36
CA LYS A 465 30.41 34.19 2.57
C LYS A 465 29.06 33.58 2.23
N LEU A 466 28.61 33.75 1.00
CA LEU A 466 27.58 32.89 0.42
C LEU A 466 28.14 31.46 0.27
N ASN A 467 27.29 30.44 0.35
CA ASN A 467 27.70 29.06 0.08
C ASN A 467 27.82 28.85 -1.44
N TYR A 468 29.06 28.74 -1.94
CA TYR A 468 29.37 28.46 -3.34
C TYR A 468 29.63 26.98 -3.54
N THR A 469 28.86 26.35 -4.43
CA THR A 469 29.16 25.00 -4.92
C THR A 469 29.16 25.02 -6.43
N VAL A 470 30.30 24.74 -7.07
CA VAL A 470 30.39 24.59 -8.53
C VAL A 470 30.58 23.11 -8.84
N LEU A 471 29.70 22.59 -9.70
CA LEU A 471 29.69 21.21 -10.17
C LEU A 471 30.14 21.19 -11.63
N ILE A 472 31.10 20.32 -11.96
CA ILE A 472 31.49 20.00 -13.33
C ILE A 472 31.02 18.57 -13.60
N GLY A 473 29.98 18.41 -14.42
CA GLY A 473 29.16 17.21 -14.44
C GLY A 473 28.49 17.02 -13.09
N ASP A 474 28.76 15.91 -12.42
CA ASP A 474 28.21 15.59 -11.09
C ASP A 474 29.23 15.75 -9.95
N LYS A 475 30.43 16.30 -10.23
CA LYS A 475 31.50 16.45 -9.22
C LYS A 475 31.66 17.89 -8.75
N PRO A 476 31.71 18.13 -7.43
CA PRO A 476 32.03 19.45 -6.90
C PRO A 476 33.51 19.76 -7.13
N CYS A 477 33.84 20.99 -7.52
CA CYS A 477 35.20 21.51 -7.55
C CYS A 477 35.47 22.41 -6.35
N MET A 478 36.75 22.53 -5.97
CA MET A 478 37.14 23.54 -4.98
C MET A 478 37.10 24.93 -5.63
N VAL A 479 36.42 25.87 -4.96
CA VAL A 479 36.16 27.20 -5.50
C VAL A 479 36.86 28.25 -4.66
N THR A 480 37.63 29.11 -5.30
CA THR A 480 38.14 30.35 -4.72
C THR A 480 37.32 31.52 -5.26
N VAL A 481 36.75 32.32 -4.37
CA VAL A 481 35.84 33.42 -4.71
C VAL A 481 36.58 34.75 -4.71
N SER A 482 36.35 35.54 -5.75
CA SER A 482 36.72 36.95 -5.89
C SER A 482 35.45 37.77 -6.19
N GLU A 483 35.51 39.09 -6.08
CA GLU A 483 34.37 39.99 -6.31
C GLU A 483 33.73 39.82 -7.70
N THR A 484 34.52 39.44 -8.71
CA THR A 484 34.09 39.32 -10.11
C THR A 484 34.31 37.94 -10.73
N GLN A 485 34.96 37.02 -10.00
CA GLN A 485 35.37 35.72 -10.56
C GLN A 485 35.30 34.60 -9.52
N LEU A 486 34.84 33.43 -9.95
CA LEU A 486 34.92 32.17 -9.21
C LEU A 486 35.94 31.26 -9.91
N LEU A 487 37.06 31.01 -9.24
CA LEU A 487 38.10 30.11 -9.72
C LEU A 487 37.82 28.70 -9.22
N CYS A 488 37.43 27.82 -10.13
CA CYS A 488 37.11 26.42 -9.87
C CYS A 488 38.29 25.56 -10.31
N GLU A 489 38.97 24.90 -9.37
CA GLU A 489 40.06 23.98 -9.70
C GLU A 489 39.49 22.73 -10.39
N SER A 490 39.81 22.56 -11.67
CA SER A 490 39.21 21.52 -12.49
C SER A 490 39.54 20.13 -11.92
N PRO A 491 38.53 19.32 -11.54
CA PRO A 491 38.74 17.97 -11.06
C PRO A 491 39.32 17.11 -12.19
N ASN A 492 40.05 16.05 -11.85
CA ASN A 492 40.65 15.11 -12.82
C ASN A 492 39.56 14.36 -13.63
N LEU A 493 39.04 15.02 -14.65
CA LEU A 493 38.00 14.61 -15.58
C LEU A 493 38.49 14.89 -17.00
N THR A 494 38.20 13.97 -17.92
CA THR A 494 38.46 14.14 -19.36
C THR A 494 37.14 14.04 -20.12
N GLY A 495 37.05 14.64 -21.30
CA GLY A 495 35.81 14.71 -22.08
C GLY A 495 34.96 15.96 -21.80
N ARG A 496 33.72 15.95 -22.29
CA ARG A 496 32.81 17.12 -22.31
C ARG A 496 31.83 17.10 -21.14
N HIS A 497 31.84 18.12 -20.28
CA HIS A 497 31.07 18.18 -19.02
C HIS A 497 30.32 19.51 -18.86
N LYS A 498 29.06 19.46 -18.46
CA LYS A 498 28.26 20.67 -18.15
C LYS A 498 28.74 21.28 -16.84
N VAL A 499 28.87 22.60 -16.78
CA VAL A 499 29.18 23.31 -15.53
C VAL A 499 27.88 23.83 -14.92
N LEU A 500 27.68 23.62 -13.62
CA LEU A 500 26.54 24.10 -12.84
C LEU A 500 27.05 24.80 -11.58
N ALA A 501 26.76 26.09 -11.43
CA ALA A 501 27.09 26.86 -10.23
C ALA A 501 25.84 27.01 -9.35
N ARG A 502 25.94 26.59 -8.09
CA ARG A 502 24.93 26.78 -7.04
C ARG A 502 25.43 27.83 -6.06
N VAL A 503 24.69 28.93 -5.92
CA VAL A 503 25.04 30.04 -5.02
C VAL A 503 23.79 30.54 -4.32
N GLY A 504 23.76 30.47 -2.99
CA GLY A 504 22.69 31.10 -2.18
C GLY A 504 21.26 30.64 -2.52
N GLY A 505 21.06 29.40 -2.97
CA GLY A 505 19.75 28.88 -3.39
C GLY A 505 19.41 29.05 -4.87
N ILE A 506 20.28 29.69 -5.66
CA ILE A 506 20.14 29.86 -7.11
C ILE A 506 21.01 28.84 -7.85
N GLU A 507 20.49 28.23 -8.92
CA GLU A 507 21.24 27.39 -9.85
C GLU A 507 21.49 28.10 -11.19
N PHE A 508 22.74 28.19 -11.63
CA PHE A 508 23.11 28.78 -12.91
C PHE A 508 24.02 27.86 -13.74
N SER A 509 23.78 27.77 -15.05
CA SER A 509 24.52 26.91 -15.98
C SER A 509 25.31 27.73 -17.00
N PRO A 510 26.59 28.08 -16.74
CA PRO A 510 27.37 28.98 -17.58
C PRO A 510 27.86 28.37 -18.92
N GLY A 511 27.75 27.05 -19.11
CA GLY A 511 28.12 26.37 -20.35
C GLY A 511 28.74 24.99 -20.13
N VAL A 512 29.52 24.51 -21.11
CA VAL A 512 30.11 23.17 -21.13
C VAL A 512 31.64 23.26 -21.31
N VAL A 513 32.41 22.43 -20.59
CA VAL A 513 33.89 22.36 -20.70
C VAL A 513 34.32 21.05 -21.35
N HIS A 514 35.42 21.05 -22.12
CA HIS A 514 35.96 19.89 -22.81
C HIS A 514 37.46 19.70 -22.49
N ILE A 515 37.84 18.57 -21.86
CA ILE A 515 39.19 18.33 -21.31
C ILE A 515 39.92 17.20 -22.05
N THR A 516 41.07 17.48 -22.70
CA THR A 516 41.89 16.54 -23.51
C THR A 516 42.97 15.80 -22.69
N SER A 517 43.48 14.63 -23.09
CA SER A 517 44.45 13.82 -22.29
C SER A 517 45.89 13.86 -22.81
N ASP A 518 46.89 14.12 -21.94
CA ASP A 518 48.33 14.07 -22.28
C ASP A 518 49.04 12.82 -21.72
N SER A 519 49.85 12.17 -22.56
CA SER A 519 50.72 11.03 -22.22
C SER A 519 52.15 11.53 -21.95
N PRO A 520 52.83 11.14 -20.86
CA PRO A 520 54.23 11.51 -20.65
C PRO A 520 55.18 10.33 -20.81
N LEU A 521 56.32 10.57 -21.46
CA LEU A 521 57.51 9.73 -21.39
C LEU A 521 58.70 10.65 -21.05
N SER A 522 59.42 10.31 -19.99
CA SER A 522 60.71 10.90 -19.62
C SER A 522 61.59 9.83 -18.98
N SER A 523 62.81 9.68 -19.50
CA SER A 523 64.00 9.04 -18.90
C SER A 523 64.89 10.16 -18.32
N THR A 524 65.74 10.05 -17.29
CA THR A 524 66.54 8.95 -16.70
C THR A 524 67.28 9.46 -15.44
N ALA A 525 67.75 8.54 -14.56
CA ALA A 525 68.70 8.65 -13.41
C ALA A 525 68.09 9.07 -12.04
N ILE A 526 67.85 8.21 -11.02
CA ILE A 526 68.68 7.21 -10.27
C ILE A 526 69.96 7.86 -9.73
N ILE A 527 70.22 7.91 -8.42
CA ILE A 527 70.99 6.96 -7.58
C ILE A 527 71.01 7.62 -6.17
N GLY A 528 70.91 7.02 -4.99
CA GLY A 528 71.06 5.68 -4.42
C GLY A 528 71.27 5.88 -2.89
N ILE A 529 71.22 4.83 -2.07
CA ILE A 529 71.45 4.84 -0.59
C ILE A 529 70.20 5.05 0.31
N GLY A 530 68.98 4.94 -0.23
CA GLY A 530 67.76 4.66 0.55
C GLY A 530 67.39 3.17 0.61
N ALA A 531 68.36 2.28 0.35
CA ALA A 531 68.12 1.01 -0.32
C ALA A 531 67.60 -0.16 0.56
N ALA A 532 67.78 -0.14 1.88
CA ALA A 532 67.30 -1.25 2.73
C ALA A 532 65.94 -0.97 3.38
N GLY A 533 65.75 0.23 3.96
CA GLY A 533 64.44 0.68 4.45
C GLY A 533 63.48 0.97 3.30
N GLY A 534 64.00 1.52 2.20
CA GLY A 534 63.23 1.77 0.98
C GLY A 534 62.74 0.50 0.30
N LEU A 535 63.43 -0.64 0.33
CA LEU A 535 62.91 -1.87 -0.29
C LEU A 535 61.66 -2.41 0.41
N LEU A 536 61.61 -2.29 1.74
CA LEU A 536 60.48 -2.74 2.55
C LEU A 536 59.32 -1.73 2.50
N LEU A 537 59.64 -0.43 2.53
CA LEU A 537 58.68 0.66 2.38
C LEU A 537 58.16 0.74 0.94
N LEU A 538 58.97 0.43 -0.08
CA LEU A 538 58.58 0.38 -1.50
C LEU A 538 57.80 -0.90 -1.80
N PHE A 539 58.07 -2.03 -1.14
CA PHE A 539 57.19 -3.19 -1.21
C PHE A 539 55.82 -2.87 -0.58
N ILE A 540 55.79 -2.27 0.60
CA ILE A 540 54.53 -1.83 1.24
C ILE A 540 53.83 -0.74 0.41
N VAL A 541 54.55 0.22 -0.15
CA VAL A 541 54.00 1.30 -1.00
C VAL A 541 53.56 0.76 -2.35
N VAL A 542 54.25 -0.19 -2.97
CA VAL A 542 53.80 -0.86 -4.20
C VAL A 542 52.58 -1.72 -3.93
N VAL A 543 52.53 -2.42 -2.79
CA VAL A 543 51.32 -3.16 -2.37
C VAL A 543 50.19 -2.18 -2.04
N LEU A 544 50.45 -1.04 -1.39
CA LEU A 544 49.45 -0.01 -1.10
C LEU A 544 49.02 0.77 -2.35
N ILE A 545 49.91 0.99 -3.32
CA ILE A 545 49.58 1.60 -4.62
C ILE A 545 48.84 0.59 -5.47
N ALA A 546 49.23 -0.69 -5.49
CA ALA A 546 48.48 -1.74 -6.19
C ALA A 546 47.12 -1.96 -5.53
N TYR A 547 47.04 -1.92 -4.19
CA TYR A 547 45.79 -2.00 -3.44
C TYR A 547 44.93 -0.75 -3.65
N LYS A 548 45.49 0.48 -3.59
CA LYS A 548 44.75 1.71 -3.91
C LYS A 548 44.38 1.79 -5.38
N ARG A 549 45.20 1.29 -6.31
CA ARG A 549 44.91 1.29 -7.75
C ARG A 549 43.83 0.26 -8.06
N LYS A 550 43.91 -0.94 -7.48
CA LYS A 550 42.88 -1.99 -7.59
C LYS A 550 41.59 -1.62 -6.86
N SER A 551 41.68 -0.96 -5.71
CA SER A 551 40.53 -0.43 -4.94
C SER A 551 39.89 0.76 -5.65
N ARG A 552 40.68 1.69 -6.20
CA ARG A 552 40.16 2.80 -7.00
C ARG A 552 39.56 2.30 -8.31
N GLU A 553 40.14 1.27 -8.90
CA GLU A 553 39.59 0.59 -10.08
C GLU A 553 38.29 -0.16 -9.74
N SER A 554 38.19 -0.83 -8.58
CA SER A 554 36.94 -1.45 -8.10
C SER A 554 35.86 -0.42 -7.74
N ASP A 555 36.25 0.71 -7.13
CA ASP A 555 35.30 1.78 -6.78
C ASP A 555 34.82 2.54 -8.02
N LEU A 556 35.69 2.73 -9.02
CA LEU A 556 35.33 3.30 -10.32
C LEU A 556 34.43 2.34 -11.11
N THR A 557 34.68 1.04 -11.08
CA THR A 557 33.79 0.06 -11.73
C THR A 557 32.45 -0.01 -11.01
N LEU A 558 32.41 0.04 -9.67
CA LEU A 558 31.17 0.11 -8.89
C LEU A 558 30.37 1.39 -9.20
N LYS A 559 31.01 2.57 -9.20
CA LYS A 559 30.33 3.84 -9.53
C LYS A 559 29.81 3.86 -10.96
N ARG A 560 30.55 3.27 -11.91
CA ARG A 560 30.07 3.10 -13.29
C ARG A 560 28.83 2.19 -13.35
N LEU A 561 28.83 1.06 -12.63
CA LEU A 561 27.67 0.17 -12.56
C LEU A 561 26.45 0.86 -11.95
N GLN A 562 26.63 1.59 -10.85
CA GLN A 562 25.55 2.37 -10.23
C GLN A 562 24.98 3.42 -11.20
N MET A 563 25.84 4.22 -11.83
CA MET A 563 25.41 5.26 -12.78
C MET A 563 24.75 4.68 -14.04
N GLN A 564 25.21 3.52 -14.52
CA GLN A 564 24.55 2.78 -15.61
C GLN A 564 23.15 2.33 -15.19
N MET A 565 23.02 1.80 -13.97
CA MET A 565 21.72 1.39 -13.43
C MET A 565 20.79 2.60 -13.23
N ASP A 566 21.30 3.75 -12.76
CA ASP A 566 20.56 5.00 -12.57
C ASP A 566 20.01 5.56 -13.90
N ASN A 567 20.83 5.52 -14.95
CA ASN A 567 20.42 5.96 -16.29
C ASN A 567 19.31 5.05 -16.84
N LEU A 568 19.45 3.73 -16.67
CA LEU A 568 18.43 2.77 -17.09
C LEU A 568 17.14 2.92 -16.26
N GLU A 569 17.24 3.08 -14.95
CA GLU A 569 16.11 3.31 -14.05
C GLU A 569 15.36 4.61 -14.39
N SER A 570 16.07 5.70 -14.65
CA SER A 570 15.46 6.97 -15.05
C SER A 570 14.72 6.88 -16.39
N ARG A 571 15.16 6.02 -17.32
CA ARG A 571 14.47 5.82 -18.61
C ARG A 571 13.14 5.09 -18.43
N VAL A 572 13.08 4.13 -17.51
CA VAL A 572 11.86 3.34 -17.25
C VAL A 572 10.96 3.97 -16.18
N ALA A 573 11.42 4.97 -15.42
CA ALA A 573 10.69 5.52 -14.27
C ALA A 573 9.29 6.06 -14.60
N LEU A 574 9.10 6.68 -15.77
CA LEU A 574 7.77 7.16 -16.19
C LEU A 574 6.86 5.99 -16.57
N GLU A 575 7.37 5.03 -17.36
CA GLU A 575 6.66 3.80 -17.72
C GLU A 575 6.26 2.99 -16.47
N CYS A 576 7.13 2.92 -15.46
CA CYS A 576 6.83 2.28 -14.18
C CYS A 576 5.69 2.96 -13.43
N LYS A 577 5.63 4.30 -13.43
CA LYS A 577 4.55 5.04 -12.74
C LYS A 577 3.20 4.82 -13.41
N GLU A 578 3.17 4.83 -14.74
CA GLU A 578 1.97 4.53 -15.51
C GLU A 578 1.53 3.08 -15.33
N ALA A 579 2.47 2.13 -15.45
CA ALA A 579 2.22 0.71 -15.22
C ALA A 579 1.80 0.40 -13.78
N PHE A 580 2.33 1.13 -12.79
CA PHE A 580 1.91 1.03 -11.40
C PHE A 580 0.50 1.56 -11.21
N ALA A 581 0.14 2.71 -11.78
CA ALA A 581 -1.21 3.24 -11.70
C ALA A 581 -2.22 2.26 -12.32
N GLU A 582 -1.91 1.68 -13.47
CA GLU A 582 -2.74 0.65 -14.12
C GLU A 582 -2.84 -0.62 -13.26
N LEU A 583 -1.71 -1.12 -12.73
CA LEU A 583 -1.72 -2.29 -11.85
C LEU A 583 -2.47 -2.01 -10.54
N GLN A 584 -2.37 -0.80 -9.99
CA GLN A 584 -3.09 -0.41 -8.80
C GLN A 584 -4.60 -0.33 -9.06
N THR A 585 -5.04 0.11 -10.23
CA THR A 585 -6.46 0.02 -10.62
C THR A 585 -6.92 -1.42 -10.81
N ASP A 586 -6.12 -2.28 -11.45
CA ASP A 586 -6.43 -3.71 -11.64
C ASP A 586 -6.53 -4.43 -10.29
N ILE A 587 -5.58 -4.18 -9.37
CA ILE A 587 -5.58 -4.76 -8.02
C ILE A 587 -6.68 -4.14 -7.16
N HIS A 588 -6.97 -2.85 -7.28
CA HIS A 588 -8.07 -2.23 -6.57
C HIS A 588 -9.42 -2.80 -7.03
N GLU A 589 -9.61 -3.07 -8.32
CA GLU A 589 -10.80 -3.76 -8.84
C GLU A 589 -10.88 -5.19 -8.29
N LEU A 590 -9.77 -5.92 -8.28
CA LEU A 590 -9.70 -7.27 -7.71
C LEU A 590 -9.97 -7.27 -6.19
N THR A 591 -9.50 -6.25 -5.47
CA THR A 591 -9.62 -6.15 -4.00
C THR A 591 -10.91 -5.47 -3.54
N SER A 592 -11.51 -4.59 -4.33
CA SER A 592 -12.84 -4.01 -4.05
C SER A 592 -13.93 -5.07 -4.13
N ASP A 593 -13.76 -6.06 -5.01
CA ASP A 593 -14.64 -7.23 -5.08
C ASP A 593 -14.43 -8.21 -3.90
N LEU A 594 -13.26 -8.16 -3.23
CA LEU A 594 -12.97 -8.92 -2.01
C LEU A 594 -13.63 -8.34 -0.75
N ASP A 595 -14.15 -7.11 -0.77
CA ASP A 595 -14.97 -6.59 0.33
C ASP A 595 -16.25 -7.45 0.56
N GLY A 596 -16.65 -8.24 -0.44
CA GLY A 596 -17.74 -9.23 -0.35
C GLY A 596 -17.32 -10.66 0.02
N ALA A 597 -16.11 -11.12 -0.37
CA ALA A 597 -15.68 -12.52 -0.24
C ALA A 597 -14.57 -12.76 0.79
N GLY A 598 -13.80 -11.72 1.15
CA GLY A 598 -12.65 -11.79 2.06
C GLY A 598 -11.39 -12.42 1.44
N ILE A 599 -10.23 -12.12 2.02
CA ILE A 599 -8.95 -12.74 1.64
C ILE A 599 -9.01 -14.26 1.93
N PRO A 600 -8.56 -15.14 1.02
CA PRO A 600 -8.70 -16.60 1.13
C PRO A 600 -7.68 -17.22 2.11
N PHE A 601 -7.72 -16.81 3.38
CA PHE A 601 -6.90 -17.38 4.44
C PHE A 601 -7.24 -18.86 4.65
N LEU A 602 -6.20 -19.70 4.73
CA LEU A 602 -6.33 -21.07 5.21
C LEU A 602 -6.66 -21.05 6.71
N ASP A 603 -7.41 -22.05 7.14
CA ASP A 603 -7.66 -22.27 8.56
C ASP A 603 -6.36 -22.61 9.30
N TYR A 604 -6.40 -22.48 10.64
CA TYR A 604 -5.22 -22.68 11.47
C TYR A 604 -4.59 -24.06 11.27
N ARG A 605 -5.42 -25.11 11.18
CA ARG A 605 -4.98 -26.50 10.98
C ARG A 605 -4.25 -26.69 9.64
N THR A 606 -4.82 -26.22 8.54
CA THR A 606 -4.19 -26.39 7.22
C THR A 606 -2.91 -25.55 7.10
N TYR A 607 -2.94 -24.31 7.60
CA TYR A 607 -1.75 -23.44 7.66
C TYR A 607 -0.60 -24.11 8.42
N THR A 608 -0.86 -24.55 9.64
CA THR A 608 0.14 -25.19 10.49
C THR A 608 0.67 -26.48 9.87
N MET A 609 -0.20 -27.34 9.33
CA MET A 609 0.23 -28.57 8.64
C MET A 609 1.15 -28.27 7.45
N ARG A 610 0.82 -27.27 6.62
CA ARG A 610 1.65 -26.87 5.47
C ARG A 610 3.03 -26.34 5.88
N VAL A 611 3.16 -25.70 7.05
CA VAL A 611 4.44 -25.18 7.55
C VAL A 611 5.26 -26.24 8.30
N LEU A 612 4.61 -27.06 9.12
CA LEU A 612 5.27 -28.09 9.93
C LEU A 612 5.75 -29.26 9.07
N PHE A 613 4.94 -29.66 8.09
CA PHE A 613 5.15 -30.81 7.20
C PHE A 613 5.02 -30.39 5.72
N PRO A 614 5.96 -29.58 5.20
CA PRO A 614 5.85 -29.01 3.87
C PRO A 614 5.79 -30.08 2.76
N GLY A 615 4.74 -30.02 1.95
CA GLY A 615 4.45 -30.86 0.78
C GLY A 615 4.03 -32.30 1.09
N ILE A 616 3.42 -32.52 2.25
CA ILE A 616 2.67 -33.74 2.55
C ILE A 616 1.19 -33.33 2.68
N GLU A 617 0.37 -33.70 1.70
CA GLU A 617 -1.06 -33.33 1.67
C GLU A 617 -1.90 -34.14 2.67
N GLU A 618 -1.61 -35.43 2.85
CA GLU A 618 -2.26 -36.30 3.84
C GLU A 618 -1.25 -36.84 4.85
N HIS A 619 -0.99 -36.09 5.92
CA HIS A 619 -0.07 -36.54 6.96
C HIS A 619 -0.73 -37.57 7.90
N PRO A 620 -0.02 -38.64 8.32
CA PRO A 620 -0.53 -39.64 9.27
C PRO A 620 -1.07 -39.06 10.60
N VAL A 621 -0.56 -37.90 10.99
CA VAL A 621 -1.01 -37.10 12.16
C VAL A 621 -2.50 -36.72 12.12
N LEU A 622 -3.13 -36.77 10.93
CA LEU A 622 -4.54 -36.46 10.74
C LEU A 622 -5.43 -37.71 10.69
N ARG A 623 -4.83 -38.92 10.68
CA ARG A 623 -5.56 -40.20 10.62
C ARG A 623 -5.91 -40.68 12.02
N ASP A 624 -7.06 -41.33 12.16
CA ASP A 624 -7.45 -42.02 13.38
C ASP A 624 -6.67 -43.34 13.51
N LEU A 625 -6.11 -43.58 14.70
CA LEU A 625 -5.37 -44.80 15.03
C LEU A 625 -6.32 -45.93 15.44
N GLU A 626 -5.88 -47.17 15.23
CA GLU A 626 -6.55 -48.37 15.75
C GLU A 626 -6.57 -48.39 17.29
N GLU A 627 -7.69 -48.79 17.90
CA GLU A 627 -7.94 -48.75 19.37
C GLU A 627 -6.91 -49.54 20.20
N GLN A 628 -6.16 -50.47 19.59
CA GLN A 628 -5.32 -51.44 20.30
C GLN A 628 -3.97 -50.87 20.77
N VAL A 629 -3.43 -49.83 20.11
CA VAL A 629 -2.12 -49.22 20.44
C VAL A 629 -2.25 -48.06 21.46
N GLU A 630 -3.47 -47.70 21.84
CA GLU A 630 -3.78 -46.48 22.59
C GLU A 630 -3.21 -46.48 24.03
N LYS A 631 -3.17 -47.64 24.70
CA LYS A 631 -2.70 -47.73 26.10
C LYS A 631 -1.20 -47.46 26.23
N GLY A 632 -0.39 -48.05 25.35
CA GLY A 632 1.06 -47.81 25.31
C GLY A 632 1.38 -46.36 24.95
N LEU A 633 0.67 -45.79 23.98
CA LEU A 633 0.82 -44.39 23.57
C LEU A 633 0.40 -43.39 24.66
N LYS A 634 -0.61 -43.69 25.48
CA LYS A 634 -0.96 -42.85 26.64
C LYS A 634 0.16 -42.78 27.67
N LEU A 635 0.77 -43.93 28.00
CA LEU A 635 1.94 -43.99 28.89
C LEU A 635 3.14 -43.26 28.26
N PHE A 636 3.35 -43.41 26.95
CA PHE A 636 4.38 -42.68 26.24
C PHE A 636 4.15 -41.15 26.25
N GLY A 637 2.91 -40.72 26.07
CA GLY A 637 2.52 -39.32 26.20
C GLY A 637 2.81 -38.75 27.59
N GLN A 638 2.69 -39.55 28.66
CA GLN A 638 3.10 -39.12 30.01
C GLN A 638 4.62 -38.93 30.12
N LEU A 639 5.42 -39.74 29.43
CA LEU A 639 6.87 -39.56 29.35
C LEU A 639 7.24 -38.29 28.58
N ILE A 640 6.60 -38.00 27.44
CA ILE A 640 6.82 -36.75 26.69
C ILE A 640 6.45 -35.50 27.51
N ASN A 641 5.46 -35.61 28.39
CA ASN A 641 5.09 -34.56 29.35
C ASN A 641 6.04 -34.45 30.56
N ASN A 642 7.11 -35.24 30.63
CA ASN A 642 8.15 -35.13 31.64
C ASN A 642 9.37 -34.39 31.07
N LYS A 643 9.69 -33.22 31.66
CA LYS A 643 10.77 -32.35 31.16
C LYS A 643 12.10 -33.06 31.04
N ILE A 644 12.47 -33.85 32.05
CA ILE A 644 13.76 -34.56 32.09
C ILE A 644 13.81 -35.63 31.00
N PHE A 645 12.74 -36.41 30.84
CA PHE A 645 12.65 -37.40 29.77
C PHE A 645 12.80 -36.73 28.40
N LEU A 646 12.02 -35.69 28.12
CA LEU A 646 11.98 -35.06 26.80
C LEU A 646 13.33 -34.41 26.43
N LEU A 647 13.99 -33.76 27.38
CA LEU A 647 15.33 -33.21 27.18
C LEU A 647 16.36 -34.32 26.89
N CYS A 648 16.35 -35.39 27.68
CA CYS A 648 17.25 -36.53 27.49
C CYS A 648 17.00 -37.22 26.15
N PHE A 649 15.73 -37.42 25.78
CA PHE A 649 15.30 -37.99 24.50
C PHE A 649 15.84 -37.19 23.31
N ILE A 650 15.60 -35.87 23.27
CA ILE A 650 16.06 -35.01 22.17
C ILE A 650 17.59 -35.00 22.08
N ARG A 651 18.29 -34.82 23.21
CA ARG A 651 19.76 -34.80 23.25
C ARG A 651 20.36 -36.10 22.74
N THR A 652 19.76 -37.23 23.11
CA THR A 652 20.23 -38.56 22.70
C THR A 652 20.03 -38.78 21.20
N LEU A 653 18.90 -38.37 20.63
CA LEU A 653 18.65 -38.45 19.19
C LEU A 653 19.63 -37.57 18.40
N GLU A 654 19.85 -36.33 18.83
CA GLU A 654 20.78 -35.41 18.17
C GLU A 654 22.22 -35.89 18.16
N ALA A 655 22.63 -36.67 19.16
CA ALA A 655 23.97 -37.26 19.26
C ALA A 655 24.20 -38.40 18.25
N GLN A 656 23.14 -38.97 17.66
CA GLN A 656 23.28 -40.11 16.74
C GLN A 656 23.71 -39.67 15.35
N ARG A 657 24.76 -40.30 14.81
CA ARG A 657 25.24 -40.04 13.43
C ARG A 657 24.20 -40.40 12.36
N GLY A 658 23.34 -41.37 12.66
CA GLY A 658 22.26 -41.82 11.76
C GLY A 658 21.00 -40.95 11.80
N PHE A 659 20.96 -39.90 12.62
CA PHE A 659 19.83 -38.98 12.72
C PHE A 659 20.03 -37.82 11.73
N SER A 660 19.24 -37.77 10.67
CA SER A 660 19.42 -36.82 9.56
C SER A 660 18.82 -35.43 9.85
N MET A 661 19.12 -34.44 9.01
CA MET A 661 18.50 -33.10 9.10
C MET A 661 16.98 -33.15 8.90
N ARG A 662 16.51 -34.08 8.04
CA ARG A 662 15.09 -34.34 7.83
C ARG A 662 14.44 -34.92 9.08
N ASP A 663 15.12 -35.86 9.75
CA ASP A 663 14.63 -36.47 11.00
C ASP A 663 14.53 -35.44 12.12
N ARG A 664 15.54 -34.57 12.29
CA ARG A 664 15.48 -33.44 13.24
C ARG A 664 14.26 -32.58 13.00
N GLY A 665 14.02 -32.23 11.73
CA GLY A 665 12.88 -31.43 11.31
C GLY A 665 11.54 -32.10 11.63
N ASN A 666 11.43 -33.40 11.33
CA ASN A 666 10.23 -34.19 11.55
C ASN A 666 9.91 -34.36 13.05
N VAL A 667 10.90 -34.77 13.85
CA VAL A 667 10.76 -34.95 15.30
C VAL A 667 10.37 -33.64 15.98
N ALA A 668 11.00 -32.52 15.60
CA ALA A 668 10.61 -31.20 16.11
C ALA A 668 9.15 -30.84 15.79
N SER A 669 8.69 -31.10 14.56
CA SER A 669 7.30 -30.87 14.17
C SER A 669 6.34 -31.78 14.92
N LEU A 670 6.63 -33.07 15.03
CA LEU A 670 5.78 -34.02 15.78
C LEU A 670 5.70 -33.67 17.27
N ILE A 671 6.81 -33.33 17.92
CA ILE A 671 6.83 -32.91 19.33
C ILE A 671 5.99 -31.65 19.51
N MET A 672 6.16 -30.64 18.65
CA MET A 672 5.38 -29.40 18.75
C MET A 672 3.88 -29.64 18.49
N THR A 673 3.52 -30.57 17.62
CA THR A 673 2.12 -30.99 17.44
C THR A 673 1.55 -31.64 18.71
N VAL A 674 2.29 -32.55 19.34
CA VAL A 674 1.87 -33.18 20.62
C VAL A 674 1.72 -32.15 21.74
N LEU A 675 2.63 -31.17 21.78
CA LEU A 675 2.67 -30.15 22.82
C LEU A 675 1.84 -28.90 22.50
N GLN A 676 1.10 -28.86 21.39
CA GLN A 676 0.24 -27.72 21.01
C GLN A 676 -0.82 -27.42 22.08
N SER A 677 -1.34 -28.44 22.74
CA SER A 677 -2.31 -28.29 23.84
C SER A 677 -1.68 -27.82 25.15
N LYS A 678 -0.35 -27.69 25.21
CA LYS A 678 0.44 -27.31 26.40
C LYS A 678 1.62 -26.43 26.02
N LEU A 679 1.36 -25.30 25.35
CA LEU A 679 2.41 -24.41 24.84
C LEU A 679 3.25 -23.77 25.95
N GLU A 680 2.72 -23.63 27.17
CA GLU A 680 3.51 -23.23 28.35
C GLU A 680 4.68 -24.19 28.59
N TYR A 681 4.39 -25.49 28.70
CA TYR A 681 5.39 -26.55 28.86
C TYR A 681 6.32 -26.63 27.64
N ALA A 682 5.77 -26.52 26.43
CA ALA A 682 6.56 -26.52 25.20
C ALA A 682 7.57 -25.36 25.17
N THR A 683 7.16 -24.17 25.63
CA THR A 683 7.99 -22.97 25.67
C THR A 683 9.11 -23.09 26.69
N ASP A 684 8.84 -23.65 27.88
CA ASP A 684 9.87 -23.92 28.89
C ASP A 684 10.92 -24.93 28.39
N VAL A 685 10.48 -26.02 27.77
CA VAL A 685 11.38 -27.01 27.13
C VAL A 685 12.20 -26.35 26.02
N LEU A 686 11.57 -25.56 25.16
CA LEU A 686 12.23 -24.85 24.06
C LEU A 686 13.30 -23.88 24.58
N LYS A 687 13.00 -23.05 25.57
CA LYS A 687 13.97 -22.13 26.19
C LYS A 687 15.17 -22.88 26.76
N HIS A 688 14.94 -24.03 27.41
CA HIS A 688 16.02 -24.85 27.95
C HIS A 688 16.91 -25.43 26.84
N LEU A 689 16.31 -26.02 25.80
CA LEU A 689 17.05 -26.56 24.65
C LEU A 689 17.82 -25.46 23.89
N LEU A 690 17.26 -24.26 23.77
CA LEU A 690 17.94 -23.11 23.17
C LEU A 690 19.11 -22.63 24.04
N SER A 691 18.96 -22.57 25.37
CA SER A 691 20.06 -22.27 26.29
C SER A 691 21.18 -23.30 26.11
N ASP A 692 20.87 -24.60 26.14
CA ASP A 692 21.87 -25.66 25.92
C ASP A 692 22.58 -25.53 24.56
N LEU A 693 21.85 -25.13 23.53
CA LEU A 693 22.39 -24.94 22.18
C LEU A 693 23.35 -23.75 22.15
N ILE A 694 23.00 -22.65 22.84
CA ILE A 694 23.84 -21.46 23.01
C ILE A 694 25.10 -21.80 23.80
N ASP A 695 24.94 -22.41 24.98
CA ASP A 695 26.02 -22.82 25.88
C ASP A 695 27.02 -23.70 25.10
N ARG A 696 26.55 -24.76 24.42
CA ARG A 696 27.41 -25.67 23.63
C ARG A 696 28.09 -24.98 22.44
N ASN A 697 27.43 -24.06 21.76
CA ASN A 697 28.06 -23.32 20.65
C ASN A 697 29.18 -22.39 21.13
N LEU A 698 28.97 -21.73 22.26
CA LEU A 698 29.97 -20.83 22.84
C LEU A 698 31.14 -21.61 23.44
N GLU A 699 30.88 -22.73 24.11
CA GLU A 699 31.91 -23.64 24.63
C GLU A 699 32.79 -24.26 23.53
N SER A 700 32.18 -24.63 22.40
CA SER A 700 32.91 -25.14 21.22
C SER A 700 33.73 -24.06 20.50
N LYS A 701 33.77 -22.82 21.02
CA LYS A 701 34.48 -21.66 20.47
C LYS A 701 34.04 -21.30 19.05
N ASN A 702 32.82 -21.67 18.66
CA ASN A 702 32.25 -21.22 17.41
C ASN A 702 31.98 -19.71 17.47
N HIS A 703 32.07 -19.05 16.31
CA HIS A 703 31.82 -17.62 16.24
C HIS A 703 30.36 -17.31 16.61
N PRO A 704 30.07 -16.44 17.60
CA PRO A 704 28.70 -16.22 18.10
C PRO A 704 27.67 -15.83 17.03
N LYS A 705 28.09 -15.08 15.99
CA LYS A 705 27.22 -14.71 14.84
C LYS A 705 26.77 -15.89 13.96
N LEU A 706 27.33 -17.09 14.13
CA LEU A 706 26.92 -18.28 13.38
C LEU A 706 25.77 -19.04 14.06
N LEU A 707 25.46 -18.72 15.31
CA LEU A 707 24.36 -19.33 16.05
C LEU A 707 23.02 -19.10 15.34
N LEU A 708 22.16 -20.11 15.32
CA LEU A 708 20.83 -20.11 14.69
C LEU A 708 20.85 -19.85 13.17
N ARG A 709 22.00 -19.88 12.50
CA ARG A 709 22.10 -19.56 11.07
C ARG A 709 21.56 -20.67 10.15
N ARG A 710 21.66 -21.93 10.58
CA ARG A 710 21.21 -23.12 9.82
C ARG A 710 20.43 -24.02 10.76
N THR A 711 19.34 -24.62 10.30
CA THR A 711 18.49 -25.51 11.11
C THR A 711 19.17 -26.85 11.40
N GLU A 712 20.18 -26.87 12.24
CA GLU A 712 21.02 -28.05 12.51
C GLU A 712 20.60 -28.79 13.79
N SER A 713 19.67 -28.21 14.56
CA SER A 713 19.09 -28.80 15.76
C SER A 713 17.56 -28.94 15.71
N VAL A 714 17.04 -29.85 16.53
CA VAL A 714 15.61 -30.01 16.83
C VAL A 714 15.06 -28.72 17.46
N ALA A 715 15.83 -28.10 18.36
CA ALA A 715 15.44 -26.87 19.05
C ALA A 715 15.14 -25.71 18.08
N GLU A 716 15.95 -25.53 17.05
CA GLU A 716 15.77 -24.48 16.05
C GLU A 716 14.52 -24.68 15.17
N LYS A 717 14.20 -25.95 14.84
CA LYS A 717 12.95 -26.25 14.15
C LYS A 717 11.75 -26.08 15.08
N MET A 718 11.85 -26.50 16.34
CA MET A 718 10.82 -26.27 17.36
C MET A 718 10.53 -24.76 17.52
N LEU A 719 11.57 -23.92 17.53
CA LEU A 719 11.45 -22.46 17.55
C LEU A 719 10.67 -21.91 16.34
N THR A 720 10.95 -22.42 15.14
CA THR A 720 10.22 -22.04 13.92
C THR A 720 8.75 -22.43 14.01
N ASN A 721 8.46 -23.63 14.51
CA ASN A 721 7.09 -24.13 14.71
C ASN A 721 6.36 -23.33 15.82
N TRP A 722 7.07 -22.92 16.87
CA TRP A 722 6.53 -22.09 17.94
C TRP A 722 6.09 -20.71 17.42
N PHE A 723 6.92 -20.04 16.61
CA PHE A 723 6.49 -18.80 15.94
C PHE A 723 5.33 -19.04 14.98
N THR A 724 5.30 -20.18 14.28
CA THR A 724 4.19 -20.54 13.39
C THR A 724 2.86 -20.54 14.15
N PHE A 725 2.80 -21.17 15.32
CA PHE A 725 1.59 -21.17 16.14
C PHE A 725 1.21 -19.77 16.63
N LEU A 726 2.17 -19.02 17.15
CA LEU A 726 1.87 -17.76 17.85
C LEU A 726 1.74 -16.52 16.96
N LEU A 727 2.18 -16.59 15.70
CA LEU A 727 2.11 -15.47 14.74
C LEU A 727 0.96 -15.61 13.74
N TYR A 728 0.17 -16.68 13.78
CA TYR A 728 -0.98 -16.84 12.87
C TYR A 728 -1.98 -15.69 12.98
N LYS A 729 -2.28 -15.22 14.20
CA LYS A 729 -3.16 -14.06 14.41
C LYS A 729 -2.60 -12.80 13.76
N PHE A 730 -1.30 -12.53 13.91
CA PHE A 730 -0.63 -11.39 13.30
C PHE A 730 -0.59 -11.48 11.78
N LEU A 731 -0.42 -12.67 11.21
CA LEU A 731 -0.58 -12.92 9.78
C LEU A 731 -2.01 -12.59 9.33
N LYS A 732 -3.03 -13.01 10.07
CA LYS A 732 -4.42 -12.78 9.67
C LYS A 732 -4.85 -11.31 9.78
N GLU A 733 -4.39 -10.60 10.81
CA GLU A 733 -4.86 -9.25 11.15
C GLU A 733 -3.99 -8.12 10.59
N CYS A 734 -2.72 -8.38 10.26
CA CYS A 734 -1.77 -7.33 9.85
C CYS A 734 -1.01 -7.69 8.56
N ALA A 735 -0.17 -8.72 8.60
CA ALA A 735 0.80 -8.97 7.51
C ALA A 735 0.22 -9.74 6.31
N GLY A 736 -0.95 -10.37 6.45
CA GLY A 736 -1.55 -11.20 5.42
C GLY A 736 -2.12 -10.40 4.25
N GLU A 737 -2.76 -9.27 4.51
CA GLU A 737 -3.28 -8.38 3.46
C GLU A 737 -2.18 -7.86 2.51
N PRO A 738 -1.07 -7.26 2.98
CA PRO A 738 0.01 -6.84 2.09
C PRO A 738 0.72 -8.02 1.41
N LEU A 739 0.83 -9.19 2.08
CA LEU A 739 1.42 -10.39 1.46
C LEU A 739 0.55 -10.93 0.32
N PHE A 740 -0.76 -11.00 0.51
CA PHE A 740 -1.70 -11.42 -0.53
C PHE A 740 -1.73 -10.42 -1.68
N SER A 741 -1.73 -9.11 -1.38
CA SER A 741 -1.68 -8.04 -2.37
C SER A 741 -0.41 -8.12 -3.22
N LEU A 742 0.75 -8.39 -2.61
CA LEU A 742 2.01 -8.61 -3.33
C LEU A 742 1.94 -9.85 -4.24
N PHE A 743 1.37 -10.96 -3.76
CA PHE A 743 1.19 -12.16 -4.58
C PHE A 743 0.30 -11.88 -5.80
N CYS A 744 -0.84 -11.21 -5.60
CA CYS A 744 -1.74 -10.83 -6.68
C CYS A 744 -1.07 -9.87 -7.67
N ALA A 745 -0.36 -8.86 -7.17
CA ALA A 745 0.38 -7.90 -8.00
C ALA A 745 1.45 -8.59 -8.86
N ILE A 746 2.23 -9.52 -8.28
CA ILE A 746 3.20 -10.32 -9.02
C ILE A 746 2.48 -11.13 -10.10
N LYS A 747 1.48 -11.93 -9.73
CA LYS A 747 0.75 -12.80 -10.67
C LYS A 747 0.18 -11.99 -11.85
N GLN A 748 -0.54 -10.91 -11.57
CA GLN A 748 -1.14 -10.04 -12.58
C GLN A 748 -0.08 -9.41 -13.49
N GLN A 749 1.04 -8.94 -12.92
CA GLN A 749 2.12 -8.34 -13.68
C GLN A 749 2.82 -9.36 -14.60
N MET A 750 2.97 -10.63 -14.19
CA MET A 750 3.55 -11.66 -15.06
C MET A 750 2.61 -11.97 -16.23
N GLU A 751 1.31 -12.09 -15.95
CA GLU A 751 0.28 -12.48 -16.93
C GLU A 751 -0.03 -11.41 -17.98
N LYS A 752 0.37 -10.14 -17.75
CA LYS A 752 0.34 -9.06 -18.76
C LYS A 752 1.29 -9.32 -19.94
N GLY A 753 2.28 -10.20 -19.80
CA GLY A 753 3.26 -10.53 -20.84
C GLY A 753 3.32 -12.02 -21.16
N PRO A 754 4.01 -12.42 -22.24
CA PRO A 754 4.18 -13.83 -22.60
C PRO A 754 4.87 -14.63 -21.48
N ILE A 755 4.35 -15.83 -21.23
CA ILE A 755 4.91 -16.82 -20.31
C ILE A 755 5.13 -18.13 -21.09
N ASP A 756 6.35 -18.67 -21.07
CA ASP A 756 6.64 -19.97 -21.65
C ASP A 756 6.14 -21.10 -20.72
N SER A 757 5.26 -21.96 -21.22
CA SER A 757 4.61 -23.01 -20.42
C SER A 757 5.53 -24.19 -20.10
N ILE A 758 6.67 -24.32 -20.80
CA ILE A 758 7.63 -25.41 -20.64
C ILE A 758 8.77 -24.96 -19.73
N THR A 759 9.41 -23.82 -20.04
CA THR A 759 10.55 -23.30 -19.26
C THR A 759 10.11 -22.54 -18.01
N GLY A 760 8.88 -22.03 -17.99
CA GLY A 760 8.36 -21.14 -16.95
C GLY A 760 9.01 -19.75 -16.97
N GLU A 761 9.66 -19.37 -18.07
CA GLU A 761 10.22 -18.03 -18.26
C GLU A 761 9.11 -17.05 -18.65
N ALA A 762 9.20 -15.81 -18.20
CA ALA A 762 8.24 -14.76 -18.54
C ALA A 762 8.92 -13.49 -19.05
N ARG A 763 8.18 -12.67 -19.80
CA ARG A 763 8.65 -11.36 -20.29
C ARG A 763 8.85 -10.37 -19.15
N TYR A 764 7.87 -10.26 -18.27
CA TYR A 764 7.94 -9.48 -17.05
C TYR A 764 8.32 -10.46 -15.95
N SER A 765 9.56 -10.41 -15.48
CA SER A 765 10.07 -11.26 -14.40
C SER A 765 10.90 -10.38 -13.49
N LEU A 766 10.93 -10.68 -12.19
CA LEU A 766 11.91 -10.12 -11.25
C LEU A 766 13.20 -10.95 -11.18
N SER A 767 13.15 -12.20 -11.65
CA SER A 767 14.29 -13.11 -11.68
C SER A 767 14.93 -13.13 -13.07
N GLU A 768 16.23 -12.88 -13.12
CA GLU A 768 17.02 -12.96 -14.36
C GLU A 768 17.02 -14.37 -14.97
N ASP A 769 16.99 -15.41 -14.12
CA ASP A 769 16.99 -16.82 -14.54
C ASP A 769 15.68 -17.24 -15.22
N LYS A 770 14.59 -16.51 -14.95
CA LYS A 770 13.26 -16.76 -15.50
C LYS A 770 12.81 -15.67 -16.47
N LEU A 771 13.75 -14.89 -17.02
CA LEU A 771 13.46 -13.83 -17.96
C LEU A 771 13.57 -14.34 -19.41
N ILE A 772 12.52 -14.13 -20.22
CA ILE A 772 12.57 -14.46 -21.66
C ILE A 772 13.58 -13.55 -22.37
N ARG A 773 14.63 -14.17 -22.92
CA ARG A 773 15.72 -13.50 -23.68
C ARG A 773 15.51 -13.54 -25.21
N GLN A 774 14.34 -13.97 -25.67
CA GLN A 774 13.98 -13.97 -27.08
C GLN A 774 12.96 -12.85 -27.37
N GLN A 775 12.97 -12.32 -28.59
CA GLN A 775 11.94 -11.40 -29.03
C GLN A 775 10.70 -12.19 -29.40
N ILE A 776 9.62 -12.01 -28.65
CA ILE A 776 8.32 -12.63 -28.88
C ILE A 776 7.34 -11.54 -29.26
N ASP A 777 6.79 -11.62 -30.46
CA ASP A 777 5.72 -10.73 -30.91
C ASP A 777 4.38 -11.26 -30.39
N TYR A 778 3.67 -10.44 -29.63
CA TYR A 778 2.39 -10.81 -29.03
C TYR A 778 1.38 -9.66 -29.13
N LYS A 779 0.10 -10.02 -29.05
CA LYS A 779 -1.04 -9.10 -29.02
C LYS A 779 -1.99 -9.55 -27.92
N THR A 780 -2.51 -8.60 -27.16
CA THR A 780 -3.60 -8.84 -26.21
C THR A 780 -4.91 -9.03 -26.98
N LEU A 781 -5.65 -10.06 -26.63
CA LEU A 781 -6.98 -10.38 -27.13
C LEU A 781 -7.95 -10.38 -25.94
N VAL A 782 -9.19 -9.98 -26.17
CA VAL A 782 -10.31 -10.14 -25.23
C VAL A 782 -11.16 -11.31 -25.71
N VAL A 783 -11.35 -12.31 -24.87
CA VAL A 783 -12.24 -13.45 -25.17
C VAL A 783 -13.47 -13.37 -24.28
N ASN A 784 -14.63 -13.72 -24.85
CA ASN A 784 -15.93 -13.68 -24.18
C ASN A 784 -16.28 -15.10 -23.70
N CYS A 785 -16.21 -15.34 -22.41
CA CYS A 785 -16.34 -16.67 -21.84
C CYS A 785 -17.73 -16.91 -21.26
N ILE A 786 -18.33 -18.03 -21.65
CA ILE A 786 -19.61 -18.49 -21.11
C ILE A 786 -19.36 -19.31 -19.84
N HIS A 787 -20.15 -19.08 -18.79
CA HIS A 787 -20.03 -19.80 -17.54
C HIS A 787 -20.34 -21.30 -17.73
N PRO A 788 -19.48 -22.23 -17.26
CA PRO A 788 -19.61 -23.67 -17.54
C PRO A 788 -20.91 -24.28 -17.01
N GLU A 789 -21.42 -23.78 -15.88
CA GLU A 789 -22.64 -24.30 -15.24
C GLU A 789 -23.93 -23.59 -15.68
N ASN A 790 -23.83 -22.44 -16.37
CA ASN A 790 -25.00 -21.64 -16.71
C ASN A 790 -24.83 -20.94 -18.06
N GLU A 791 -25.25 -21.59 -19.15
CA GLU A 791 -25.17 -21.02 -20.50
C GLU A 791 -25.98 -19.72 -20.69
N LYS A 792 -26.86 -19.35 -19.74
CA LYS A 792 -27.65 -18.11 -19.77
C LYS A 792 -27.02 -16.96 -18.98
N SER A 793 -25.89 -17.18 -18.30
CA SER A 793 -25.17 -16.11 -17.60
C SER A 793 -24.62 -15.09 -18.62
N PRO A 794 -24.43 -13.82 -18.22
CA PRO A 794 -23.69 -12.88 -19.06
C PRO A 794 -22.29 -13.41 -19.36
N GLU A 795 -21.81 -13.15 -20.57
CA GLU A 795 -20.46 -13.49 -21.00
C GLU A 795 -19.44 -12.70 -20.17
N ILE A 796 -18.39 -13.36 -19.70
CA ILE A 796 -17.31 -12.76 -18.90
C ILE A 796 -16.15 -12.44 -19.83
N GLN A 797 -15.73 -11.17 -19.86
CA GLN A 797 -14.59 -10.73 -20.66
C GLN A 797 -13.27 -11.09 -19.97
N VAL A 798 -12.40 -11.79 -20.68
CA VAL A 798 -11.08 -12.23 -20.17
C VAL A 798 -9.98 -11.75 -21.11
N LYS A 799 -8.99 -11.04 -20.57
CA LYS A 799 -7.80 -10.60 -21.32
C LYS A 799 -6.79 -11.76 -21.40
N VAL A 800 -6.43 -12.15 -22.62
CA VAL A 800 -5.47 -13.22 -22.92
C VAL A 800 -4.46 -12.74 -23.97
N LEU A 801 -3.39 -13.49 -24.20
CA LEU A 801 -2.42 -13.20 -25.25
C LEU A 801 -2.58 -14.19 -26.40
N ASN A 802 -2.39 -13.73 -27.63
CA ASN A 802 -2.41 -14.61 -28.80
C ASN A 802 -1.34 -15.72 -28.75
N CYS A 803 -0.27 -15.51 -27.97
CA CYS A 803 0.80 -16.46 -27.72
C CYS A 803 0.61 -17.30 -26.44
N ASP A 804 -0.54 -17.23 -25.77
CA ASP A 804 -0.82 -18.11 -24.64
C ASP A 804 -1.15 -19.53 -25.16
N THR A 805 -0.68 -20.57 -24.45
CA THR A 805 -1.12 -21.95 -24.69
C THR A 805 -2.59 -22.12 -24.33
N ILE A 806 -3.22 -23.19 -24.82
CA ILE A 806 -4.62 -23.46 -24.51
C ILE A 806 -4.81 -23.67 -23.00
N SER A 807 -3.89 -24.34 -22.32
CA SER A 807 -3.92 -24.46 -20.85
C SER A 807 -3.79 -23.12 -20.13
N GLN A 808 -2.90 -22.22 -20.56
CA GLN A 808 -2.79 -20.89 -19.97
C GLN A 808 -4.09 -20.08 -20.16
N VAL A 809 -4.74 -20.19 -21.31
CA VAL A 809 -6.04 -19.57 -21.55
C VAL A 809 -7.11 -20.14 -20.63
N LYS A 810 -7.17 -21.48 -20.47
CA LYS A 810 -8.09 -22.11 -19.52
C LYS A 810 -7.88 -21.63 -18.08
N GLU A 811 -6.64 -21.51 -17.63
CA GLU A 811 -6.30 -20.99 -16.30
C GLU A 811 -6.79 -19.55 -16.12
N LYS A 812 -6.51 -18.65 -17.08
CA LYS A 812 -6.98 -17.25 -17.04
C LYS A 812 -8.50 -17.14 -17.03
N ILE A 813 -9.19 -17.99 -17.79
CA ILE A 813 -10.66 -18.04 -17.80
C ILE A 813 -11.20 -18.53 -16.45
N LEU A 814 -10.62 -19.60 -15.89
CA LEU A 814 -11.01 -20.11 -14.58
C LEU A 814 -10.79 -19.07 -13.48
N ASP A 815 -9.67 -18.33 -13.52
CA ASP A 815 -9.42 -17.23 -12.58
C ASP A 815 -10.46 -16.11 -12.68
N ALA A 816 -10.91 -15.76 -13.89
CA ALA A 816 -11.93 -14.75 -14.10
C ALA A 816 -13.34 -15.20 -13.68
N ILE A 817 -13.73 -16.44 -14.04
CA ILE A 817 -15.04 -17.01 -13.71
C ILE A 817 -15.15 -17.23 -12.19
N TYR A 818 -14.12 -17.79 -11.58
CA TYR A 818 -14.12 -18.18 -10.17
C TYR A 818 -13.33 -17.20 -9.29
N LYS A 819 -13.27 -15.91 -9.67
CA LYS A 819 -12.49 -14.89 -8.97
C LYS A 819 -12.77 -14.80 -7.46
N ASN A 820 -14.00 -15.06 -7.04
CA ASN A 820 -14.47 -15.01 -5.65
C ASN A 820 -14.54 -16.39 -4.95
N VAL A 821 -14.05 -17.45 -5.59
CA VAL A 821 -14.06 -18.82 -5.05
C VAL A 821 -12.63 -19.24 -4.68
N LEU A 822 -12.47 -19.92 -3.54
CA LEU A 822 -11.19 -20.48 -3.09
C LEU A 822 -10.57 -21.41 -4.14
N TYR A 823 -9.25 -21.38 -4.33
CA TYR A 823 -8.60 -22.13 -5.41
C TYR A 823 -8.86 -23.64 -5.35
N SER A 824 -8.83 -24.24 -4.16
CA SER A 824 -9.08 -25.68 -3.98
C SER A 824 -10.48 -26.14 -4.37
N HIS A 825 -11.46 -25.24 -4.42
CA HIS A 825 -12.84 -25.52 -4.82
C HIS A 825 -13.10 -25.29 -6.31
N ARG A 826 -12.11 -24.78 -7.07
CA ARG A 826 -12.25 -24.52 -8.50
C ARG A 826 -12.04 -25.80 -9.31
N LEU A 827 -12.66 -25.84 -10.49
CA LEU A 827 -12.36 -26.86 -11.49
C LEU A 827 -10.92 -26.71 -11.98
N LYS A 828 -10.22 -27.84 -12.22
CA LYS A 828 -8.84 -27.82 -12.72
C LYS A 828 -8.82 -27.64 -14.23
N ALA A 829 -7.86 -26.87 -14.73
CA ALA A 829 -7.68 -26.68 -16.17
C ALA A 829 -7.45 -28.00 -16.93
N SER A 830 -6.84 -29.01 -16.30
CA SER A 830 -6.63 -30.36 -16.88
C SER A 830 -7.93 -31.10 -17.20
N ASP A 831 -8.99 -30.81 -16.47
CA ASP A 831 -10.24 -31.56 -16.50
C ASP A 831 -11.27 -30.92 -17.44
N MET A 832 -10.91 -29.77 -18.02
CA MET A 832 -11.73 -28.95 -18.91
C MET A 832 -11.12 -28.88 -20.32
N ASP A 833 -11.97 -28.94 -21.33
CA ASP A 833 -11.67 -28.61 -22.72
C ASP A 833 -12.12 -27.18 -23.03
N LEU A 834 -11.37 -26.47 -23.89
CA LEU A 834 -11.71 -25.12 -24.33
C LEU A 834 -12.45 -25.19 -25.66
N GLU A 835 -13.73 -24.82 -25.68
CA GLU A 835 -14.57 -24.80 -26.87
C GLU A 835 -14.64 -23.38 -27.45
N TRP A 836 -14.21 -23.19 -28.70
CA TRP A 836 -14.40 -21.96 -29.46
C TRP A 836 -15.67 -22.02 -30.32
N ARG A 837 -16.56 -21.03 -30.15
CA ARG A 837 -17.86 -20.93 -30.84
C ARG A 837 -17.81 -19.87 -31.96
N GLN A 838 -17.62 -20.28 -33.21
CA GLN A 838 -17.32 -19.41 -34.36
C GLN A 838 -18.52 -18.67 -34.99
N GLY A 839 -19.69 -18.67 -34.33
CA GLY A 839 -20.94 -18.22 -34.95
C GLY A 839 -21.46 -19.21 -36.02
N ARG A 840 -22.78 -19.25 -36.27
CA ARG A 840 -23.46 -20.25 -37.12
C ARG A 840 -23.41 -21.72 -36.62
N GLY A 841 -23.29 -21.93 -35.31
CA GLY A 841 -23.34 -23.27 -34.71
C GLY A 841 -22.08 -24.12 -34.89
N GLN A 842 -21.01 -23.58 -35.47
CA GLN A 842 -19.70 -24.25 -35.50
C GLN A 842 -19.02 -24.13 -34.12
N ARG A 843 -18.63 -25.29 -33.58
CA ARG A 843 -17.93 -25.45 -32.31
C ARG A 843 -16.64 -26.21 -32.55
N MET A 844 -15.53 -25.72 -32.03
CA MET A 844 -14.21 -26.34 -32.17
C MET A 844 -13.56 -26.47 -30.80
N ILE A 845 -13.09 -27.67 -30.45
CA ILE A 845 -12.32 -27.87 -29.22
C ILE A 845 -10.86 -27.54 -29.51
N LEU A 846 -10.28 -26.66 -28.71
CA LEU A 846 -8.87 -26.28 -28.76
C LEU A 846 -8.12 -27.10 -27.70
N GLN A 847 -6.93 -27.59 -28.03
CA GLN A 847 -6.10 -28.38 -27.13
C GLN A 847 -4.63 -27.96 -27.28
N ASP A 848 -3.83 -28.14 -26.22
CA ASP A 848 -2.39 -27.85 -26.27
C ASP A 848 -1.67 -28.70 -27.33
N GLU A 849 -2.18 -29.90 -27.58
CA GLU A 849 -1.73 -30.78 -28.66
C GLU A 849 -2.96 -31.41 -29.33
N ASP A 850 -3.03 -31.29 -30.66
CA ASP A 850 -3.98 -31.97 -31.52
C ASP A 850 -3.34 -32.42 -32.84
N ILE A 851 -4.14 -32.95 -33.77
CA ILE A 851 -3.67 -33.40 -35.09
C ILE A 851 -3.04 -32.29 -35.96
N THR A 852 -3.26 -31.01 -35.62
CA THR A 852 -2.76 -29.86 -36.36
C THR A 852 -1.45 -29.30 -35.78
N THR A 853 -0.99 -29.86 -34.66
CA THR A 853 0.22 -29.43 -33.94
C THR A 853 1.44 -29.43 -34.85
N LYS A 854 2.17 -28.31 -34.86
CA LYS A 854 3.37 -28.16 -35.70
C LYS A 854 4.54 -28.94 -35.11
N ILE A 855 5.09 -29.84 -35.93
CA ILE A 855 6.32 -30.59 -35.63
C ILE A 855 7.43 -30.10 -36.57
N GLU A 856 8.51 -29.60 -35.99
CA GLU A 856 9.69 -29.08 -36.69
C GLU A 856 10.92 -29.89 -36.28
N GLY A 857 11.29 -30.89 -37.08
CA GLY A 857 12.34 -31.86 -36.72
C GLY A 857 11.93 -32.68 -35.50
N ASP A 858 12.81 -32.83 -34.52
CA ASP A 858 12.53 -33.54 -33.26
C ASP A 858 11.76 -32.67 -32.24
N TRP A 859 11.19 -31.54 -32.66
CA TRP A 859 10.51 -30.59 -31.77
C TRP A 859 9.03 -30.43 -32.11
N LYS A 860 8.16 -30.64 -31.12
CA LYS A 860 6.73 -30.37 -31.19
C LYS A 860 6.43 -29.03 -30.49
N ARG A 861 5.75 -28.11 -31.18
CA ARG A 861 5.34 -26.83 -30.59
C ARG A 861 3.94 -26.92 -30.00
N LEU A 862 3.75 -26.54 -28.74
CA LEU A 862 2.42 -26.43 -28.15
C LEU A 862 1.54 -25.45 -28.93
N ASN A 863 0.27 -25.81 -29.09
CA ASN A 863 -0.72 -24.99 -29.76
C ASN A 863 -1.06 -23.75 -28.91
N MET A 864 -1.14 -22.60 -29.57
CA MET A 864 -1.49 -21.30 -28.99
C MET A 864 -2.77 -20.76 -29.63
N LEU A 865 -3.37 -19.70 -29.09
CA LEU A 865 -4.50 -19.04 -29.75
C LEU A 865 -4.18 -18.57 -31.19
N SER A 866 -2.95 -18.13 -31.44
CA SER A 866 -2.50 -17.74 -32.77
C SER A 866 -2.40 -18.92 -33.75
N HIS A 867 -2.22 -20.15 -33.26
CA HIS A 867 -2.19 -21.36 -34.09
C HIS A 867 -3.56 -21.60 -34.74
N TYR A 868 -4.61 -21.43 -33.96
CA TYR A 868 -6.01 -21.53 -34.40
C TYR A 868 -6.55 -20.23 -35.04
N GLN A 869 -5.75 -19.16 -35.09
CA GLN A 869 -6.13 -17.85 -35.62
C GLN A 869 -7.38 -17.27 -34.95
N VAL A 870 -7.48 -17.43 -33.63
CA VAL A 870 -8.62 -16.92 -32.85
C VAL A 870 -8.66 -15.38 -32.94
N PRO A 871 -9.79 -14.78 -33.36
CA PRO A 871 -9.95 -13.33 -33.44
C PRO A 871 -10.23 -12.70 -32.06
N ASP A 872 -10.06 -11.38 -31.99
CA ASP A 872 -10.48 -10.60 -30.82
C ASP A 872 -12.02 -10.66 -30.64
N ASN A 873 -12.47 -10.66 -29.38
CA ASN A 873 -13.87 -10.87 -28.96
C ASN A 873 -14.46 -12.24 -29.33
N ALA A 874 -13.61 -13.27 -29.50
CA ALA A 874 -14.05 -14.64 -29.74
C ALA A 874 -14.84 -15.18 -28.53
N VAL A 875 -15.94 -15.88 -28.81
CA VAL A 875 -16.77 -16.52 -27.78
C VAL A 875 -16.23 -17.91 -27.46
N MET A 876 -15.93 -18.16 -26.19
CA MET A 876 -15.36 -19.41 -25.68
C MET A 876 -16.22 -20.00 -24.57
N ALA A 877 -16.19 -21.32 -24.41
CA ALA A 877 -16.81 -22.02 -23.29
C ALA A 877 -15.85 -23.07 -22.74
N LEU A 878 -15.84 -23.23 -21.41
CA LEU A 878 -15.16 -24.36 -20.77
C LEU A 878 -16.15 -25.52 -20.66
N VAL A 879 -15.80 -26.67 -21.22
CA VAL A 879 -16.63 -27.88 -21.17
C VAL A 879 -15.88 -29.01 -20.47
N PRO A 880 -16.52 -29.81 -19.61
CA PRO A 880 -15.87 -30.96 -19.00
C PRO A 880 -15.34 -31.93 -20.07
N LYS A 881 -14.10 -32.39 -19.91
CA LYS A 881 -13.46 -33.30 -20.85
C LYS A 881 -14.22 -34.64 -20.89
N GLN A 882 -14.81 -34.99 -22.04
CA GLN A 882 -15.46 -36.29 -22.20
C GLN A 882 -14.39 -37.37 -22.36
N VAL A 883 -14.26 -38.24 -21.36
CA VAL A 883 -13.39 -39.42 -21.46
C VAL A 883 -14.00 -40.39 -22.48
N THR A 884 -13.56 -40.34 -23.73
CA THR A 884 -13.85 -41.39 -24.71
C THR A 884 -13.20 -42.69 -24.24
N ALA A 885 -14.01 -43.74 -24.12
CA ALA A 885 -13.68 -45.05 -23.55
C ALA A 885 -12.60 -45.88 -24.29
N TYR A 886 -11.81 -45.27 -25.19
CA TYR A 886 -10.74 -45.94 -25.92
C TYR A 886 -9.36 -45.88 -25.25
N ASN A 887 -9.19 -45.07 -24.18
CA ASN A 887 -7.96 -45.05 -23.36
C ASN A 887 -8.14 -45.72 -21.97
N SER A 888 -9.20 -46.50 -21.78
CA SER A 888 -9.51 -47.21 -20.51
C SER A 888 -8.83 -48.58 -20.36
N VAL A 889 -7.66 -48.79 -20.97
CA VAL A 889 -6.79 -49.93 -20.62
C VAL A 889 -5.56 -49.36 -19.93
N ASN A 890 -5.71 -48.95 -18.67
CA ASN A 890 -4.65 -49.03 -17.64
C ASN A 890 -5.05 -48.51 -16.25
N ASN A 891 -6.25 -47.99 -16.03
CA ASN A 891 -6.73 -47.70 -14.67
C ASN A 891 -8.01 -48.45 -14.37
N SER A 892 -7.89 -49.74 -14.03
CA SER A 892 -8.92 -50.44 -13.28
C SER A 892 -8.78 -50.06 -11.79
N THR A 893 -9.71 -49.23 -11.35
CA THR A 893 -10.09 -49.07 -9.94
C THR A 893 -10.46 -50.43 -9.34
N VAL A 894 -9.73 -50.86 -8.32
CA VAL A 894 -10.21 -51.88 -7.38
C VAL A 894 -10.30 -51.23 -6.00
N SER A 895 -11.54 -50.94 -5.59
CA SER A 895 -11.88 -50.82 -4.18
C SER A 895 -11.47 -52.09 -3.45
N ARG A 896 -10.62 -51.99 -2.42
CA ARG A 896 -10.46 -53.02 -1.39
C ARG A 896 -9.91 -52.40 -0.11
N THR A 897 -10.83 -52.09 0.78
CA THR A 897 -10.65 -52.29 2.22
C THR A 897 -10.03 -53.68 2.49
N SER A 898 -9.20 -53.78 3.53
CA SER A 898 -8.52 -54.98 4.05
C SER A 898 -7.40 -55.59 3.19
N ALA A 899 -6.17 -55.12 3.43
CA ALA A 899 -4.93 -55.89 3.31
C ALA A 899 -3.90 -55.38 4.34
N SER A 900 -4.08 -55.82 5.58
CA SER A 900 -3.06 -55.79 6.64
C SER A 900 -1.98 -56.85 6.38
N LYS A 901 -0.75 -56.56 6.82
CA LYS A 901 0.40 -57.47 6.94
C LYS A 901 1.00 -57.92 5.61
N TYR A 902 2.13 -57.31 5.26
CA TYR A 902 3.18 -57.67 4.29
C TYR A 902 3.46 -56.61 3.21
N GLU A 903 3.88 -55.43 3.65
CA GLU A 903 4.72 -54.55 2.79
C GLU A 903 5.73 -53.76 3.65
N ASN A 904 6.29 -54.43 4.65
CA ASN A 904 7.50 -53.98 5.37
C ASN A 904 8.69 -54.76 4.82
N MET A 905 9.35 -54.29 3.76
CA MET A 905 10.77 -54.56 3.44
C MET A 905 11.21 -53.96 2.08
N ILE A 906 11.08 -52.64 1.89
CA ILE A 906 11.98 -51.95 0.94
C ILE A 906 12.57 -50.73 1.65
N LYS A 907 13.82 -50.91 2.10
CA LYS A 907 14.70 -49.86 2.63
C LYS A 907 14.83 -48.73 1.60
N TYR A 908 14.39 -47.53 1.96
CA TYR A 908 14.74 -46.31 1.22
C TYR A 908 16.20 -45.92 1.50
N THR A 909 17.11 -46.45 0.70
CA THR A 909 18.41 -45.82 0.43
C THR A 909 18.29 -45.02 -0.86
N GLY A 910 17.92 -43.74 -0.75
CA GLY A 910 17.80 -42.81 -1.87
C GLY A 910 17.50 -41.40 -1.36
N SER A 911 18.34 -40.44 -1.73
CA SER A 911 18.32 -39.03 -1.30
C SER A 911 16.93 -38.39 -1.39
N PRO A 912 16.41 -37.71 -0.34
CA PRO A 912 15.27 -36.83 -0.49
C PRO A 912 15.75 -35.46 -0.98
N ASP A 913 15.93 -35.34 -2.30
CA ASP A 913 16.26 -34.06 -2.91
C ASP A 913 15.08 -33.10 -2.79
N SER A 914 15.40 -31.86 -2.43
CA SER A 914 14.48 -30.80 -2.04
C SER A 914 13.37 -30.57 -3.07
N MET A 915 12.16 -30.26 -2.59
CA MET A 915 11.12 -29.60 -3.39
C MET A 915 11.54 -28.19 -3.78
N ARG A 916 12.45 -28.09 -4.74
CA ARG A 916 12.59 -26.99 -5.68
C ARG A 916 11.76 -27.35 -6.90
N SER A 917 10.90 -26.42 -7.33
CA SER A 917 10.43 -26.27 -8.70
C SER A 917 10.29 -27.58 -9.49
N ARG A 918 9.21 -28.32 -9.28
CA ARG A 918 8.67 -29.14 -10.35
C ARG A 918 7.41 -28.45 -10.87
N THR A 919 7.55 -27.80 -12.03
CA THR A 919 6.53 -27.90 -13.07
C THR A 919 5.96 -29.31 -13.06
N PRO A 920 4.65 -29.53 -13.28
CA PRO A 920 4.19 -30.86 -13.62
C PRO A 920 5.02 -31.28 -14.83
N MET A 921 5.95 -32.22 -14.64
CA MET A 921 6.53 -32.91 -15.76
C MET A 921 5.35 -33.64 -16.38
N ILE A 922 4.81 -33.06 -17.45
CA ILE A 922 4.53 -33.88 -18.61
C ILE A 922 5.88 -34.56 -18.86
N THR A 923 6.03 -35.77 -18.34
CA THR A 923 7.06 -36.69 -18.80
C THR A 923 7.01 -36.57 -20.31
N PRO A 924 8.11 -36.18 -21.00
CA PRO A 924 8.14 -36.40 -22.43
C PRO A 924 7.81 -37.87 -22.57
N ASP A 925 6.76 -38.17 -23.31
CA ASP A 925 6.39 -39.54 -23.59
C ASP A 925 7.64 -40.18 -24.18
N LEU A 926 8.38 -40.92 -23.34
CA LEU A 926 9.74 -41.39 -23.64
C LEU A 926 9.68 -42.40 -24.80
N GLU A 927 8.47 -42.75 -25.23
CA GLU A 927 8.12 -43.57 -26.36
C GLU A 927 8.25 -42.85 -27.72
N SER A 928 8.25 -41.50 -27.79
CA SER A 928 8.19 -40.78 -29.08
C SER A 928 9.49 -40.11 -29.55
N GLY A 929 10.47 -39.87 -28.68
CA GLY A 929 11.73 -39.20 -29.03
C GLY A 929 11.62 -37.70 -29.41
N VAL A 930 10.42 -37.12 -29.39
CA VAL A 930 10.16 -35.72 -29.78
C VAL A 930 10.11 -34.82 -28.53
N LYS A 931 10.88 -33.72 -28.52
CA LYS A 931 10.92 -32.71 -27.45
C LYS A 931 9.82 -31.67 -27.64
N VAL A 932 9.18 -31.22 -26.56
CA VAL A 932 8.10 -30.22 -26.61
C VAL A 932 8.63 -28.82 -26.27
N TRP A 933 8.15 -27.79 -26.96
CA TRP A 933 8.47 -26.39 -26.68
C TRP A 933 7.26 -25.46 -26.90
N HIS A 934 7.29 -24.26 -26.29
CA HIS A 934 6.23 -23.26 -26.45
C HIS A 934 6.72 -22.01 -27.19
N LEU A 935 7.47 -21.14 -26.50
CA LEU A 935 8.02 -19.89 -27.02
C LEU A 935 9.54 -20.02 -27.22
N VAL A 936 10.22 -20.72 -26.32
CA VAL A 936 11.68 -20.84 -26.28
C VAL A 936 12.12 -22.27 -26.62
N LYS A 937 12.93 -22.42 -27.68
CA LYS A 937 13.65 -23.67 -27.96
C LYS A 937 15.00 -23.67 -27.26
N ASN A 938 15.18 -24.54 -26.27
CA ASN A 938 16.49 -24.80 -25.69
C ASN A 938 17.25 -25.76 -26.61
N HIS A 939 18.05 -25.24 -27.54
CA HIS A 939 19.01 -26.07 -28.26
C HIS A 939 20.05 -26.60 -27.26
N GLU A 940 20.14 -27.92 -27.10
CA GLU A 940 21.24 -28.59 -26.41
C GLU A 940 22.55 -28.23 -27.14
N HIS A 941 23.25 -27.22 -26.62
CA HIS A 941 24.68 -27.11 -26.86
C HIS A 941 25.35 -28.14 -25.97
N GLY A 942 25.91 -29.17 -26.61
CA GLY A 942 26.70 -30.20 -25.94
C GLY A 942 27.86 -29.61 -25.13
N ASP A 943 28.12 -30.26 -24.00
CA ASP A 943 29.39 -30.27 -23.28
C ASP A 943 30.19 -28.96 -23.25
N GLN A 944 29.71 -28.00 -22.46
CA GLN A 944 30.61 -27.06 -21.80
C GLN A 944 30.14 -26.84 -20.37
N LYS A 945 30.97 -27.35 -19.45
CA LYS A 945 30.97 -27.22 -17.99
C LYS A 945 29.99 -26.16 -17.45
N GLU A 946 29.10 -26.60 -16.56
CA GLU A 946 28.15 -25.79 -15.75
C GLU A 946 28.79 -24.64 -14.92
N GLY A 947 30.07 -24.34 -15.09
CA GLY A 947 30.80 -23.29 -14.37
C GLY A 947 30.80 -21.90 -15.02
N ASP A 948 30.31 -21.71 -16.25
CA ASP A 948 30.52 -20.44 -16.99
C ASP A 948 29.23 -19.73 -17.42
N ARG A 949 28.06 -20.13 -16.91
CA ARG A 949 26.80 -19.37 -17.10
C ARG A 949 26.74 -18.06 -16.29
N GLY A 950 27.68 -17.83 -15.38
CA GLY A 950 27.71 -16.67 -14.48
C GLY A 950 28.39 -15.41 -15.03
N SER A 951 28.90 -15.40 -16.27
CA SER A 951 29.83 -14.35 -16.74
C SER A 951 29.39 -13.57 -17.99
N LYS A 952 28.20 -13.83 -18.57
CA LYS A 952 27.68 -13.04 -19.69
C LYS A 952 26.78 -11.93 -19.18
N MET A 953 27.27 -10.68 -19.26
CA MET A 953 26.48 -9.47 -19.00
C MET A 953 25.07 -9.60 -19.61
N VAL A 954 24.06 -9.42 -18.78
CA VAL A 954 22.68 -9.21 -19.22
C VAL A 954 22.68 -8.01 -20.16
N SER A 955 22.20 -8.19 -21.39
CA SER A 955 22.02 -7.06 -22.34
C SER A 955 21.20 -5.96 -21.65
N GLU A 956 21.56 -4.69 -21.88
CA GLU A 956 20.85 -3.53 -21.31
C GLU A 956 19.32 -3.62 -21.51
N ILE A 957 18.88 -4.19 -22.64
CA ILE A 957 17.45 -4.37 -22.99
C ILE A 957 16.72 -5.30 -22.00
N TYR A 958 17.40 -6.28 -21.42
CA TYR A 958 16.80 -7.21 -20.46
C TYR A 958 16.83 -6.64 -19.04
N LEU A 959 17.85 -5.84 -18.72
CA LEU A 959 17.94 -5.16 -17.43
C LEU A 959 16.83 -4.10 -17.29
N THR A 960 16.48 -3.38 -18.35
CA THR A 960 15.34 -2.45 -18.32
C THR A 960 14.01 -3.15 -18.06
N ARG A 961 13.80 -4.39 -18.55
CA ARG A 961 12.58 -5.18 -18.24
C ARG A 961 12.50 -5.58 -16.76
N LEU A 962 13.63 -5.99 -16.18
CA LEU A 962 13.74 -6.30 -14.75
C LEU A 962 13.48 -5.05 -13.90
N LEU A 963 14.08 -3.91 -14.26
CA LEU A 963 13.87 -2.62 -13.59
C LEU A 963 12.42 -2.13 -13.73
N ALA A 964 11.80 -2.29 -14.89
CA ALA A 964 10.40 -1.96 -15.10
C ALA A 964 9.49 -2.77 -14.17
N THR A 965 9.68 -4.10 -14.15
CA THR A 965 8.92 -5.01 -13.29
C THR A 965 9.14 -4.70 -11.80
N LYS A 966 10.39 -4.41 -11.40
CA LYS A 966 10.74 -3.98 -10.04
C LYS A 966 10.06 -2.68 -9.67
N GLY A 967 10.12 -1.67 -10.54
CA GLY A 967 9.49 -0.37 -10.32
C GLY A 967 7.97 -0.47 -10.14
N THR A 968 7.29 -1.30 -10.95
CA THR A 968 5.85 -1.55 -10.84
C THR A 968 5.46 -2.26 -9.53
N LEU A 969 6.30 -3.16 -9.02
CA LEU A 969 5.98 -3.95 -7.82
C LEU A 969 6.50 -3.32 -6.50
N GLN A 970 7.27 -2.24 -6.58
CA GLN A 970 8.00 -1.66 -5.46
C GLN A 970 7.11 -1.35 -4.25
N LYS A 971 5.97 -0.67 -4.47
CA LYS A 971 5.08 -0.25 -3.37
C LYS A 971 4.52 -1.43 -2.57
N PHE A 972 4.17 -2.52 -3.24
CA PHE A 972 3.67 -3.74 -2.57
C PHE A 972 4.76 -4.42 -1.73
N VAL A 973 6.03 -4.36 -2.18
CA VAL A 973 7.18 -4.84 -1.41
C VAL A 973 7.41 -3.96 -0.19
N ASP A 974 7.38 -2.63 -0.36
CA ASP A 974 7.54 -1.66 0.74
C ASP A 974 6.46 -1.85 1.81
N ASP A 975 5.19 -1.96 1.41
CA ASP A 975 4.05 -2.11 2.32
C ASP A 975 4.15 -3.41 3.15
N LEU A 976 4.60 -4.51 2.54
CA LEU A 976 4.85 -5.76 3.23
C LEU A 976 6.00 -5.64 4.23
N PHE A 977 7.13 -5.07 3.83
CA PHE A 977 8.33 -4.96 4.67
C PHE A 977 8.08 -3.99 5.83
N GLU A 978 7.43 -2.86 5.58
CA GLU A 978 7.04 -1.89 6.61
C GLU A 978 6.10 -2.52 7.64
N THR A 979 5.10 -3.29 7.18
CA THR A 979 4.18 -4.00 8.09
C THR A 979 4.90 -5.02 8.95
N ILE A 980 5.79 -5.83 8.38
CA ILE A 980 6.57 -6.85 9.11
C ILE A 980 7.52 -6.23 10.13
N PHE A 981 8.17 -5.11 9.80
CA PHE A 981 9.14 -4.42 10.67
C PHE A 981 8.54 -3.24 11.44
N SER A 982 7.24 -3.29 11.71
CA SER A 982 6.55 -2.30 12.54
C SER A 982 6.23 -2.84 13.94
N THR A 983 6.29 -1.96 14.93
CA THR A 983 5.92 -2.27 16.33
C THR A 983 4.47 -1.94 16.65
N ALA A 984 3.82 -1.12 15.81
CA ALA A 984 2.41 -0.81 15.85
C ALA A 984 1.90 -0.52 14.43
N HIS A 985 1.05 -1.39 13.90
CA HIS A 985 0.44 -1.23 12.57
C HIS A 985 -1.09 -1.19 12.70
N ARG A 986 -1.73 -0.14 12.15
CA ARG A 986 -3.20 0.06 12.20
C ARG A 986 -3.81 -0.06 13.62
N GLY A 987 -3.04 0.28 14.66
CA GLY A 987 -3.47 0.19 16.06
C GLY A 987 -3.34 -1.19 16.72
N SER A 988 -2.83 -2.21 16.01
CA SER A 988 -2.46 -3.50 16.58
C SER A 988 -1.08 -3.44 17.23
N ALA A 989 -0.92 -4.07 18.40
CA ALA A 989 0.33 -4.14 19.14
C ALA A 989 1.22 -5.27 18.62
N LEU A 990 2.54 -5.14 18.83
CA LEU A 990 3.51 -6.19 18.53
C LEU A 990 3.11 -7.54 19.18
N PRO A 991 3.20 -8.67 18.45
CA PRO A 991 2.97 -9.99 19.03
C PRO A 991 3.86 -10.27 20.25
N LEU A 992 3.23 -10.68 21.36
CA LEU A 992 3.91 -10.98 22.63
C LEU A 992 5.06 -11.98 22.47
N ALA A 993 4.87 -12.98 21.59
CA ALA A 993 5.86 -14.00 21.27
C ALA A 993 7.19 -13.41 20.76
N ILE A 994 7.14 -12.33 19.98
CA ILE A 994 8.35 -11.69 19.43
C ILE A 994 9.12 -11.01 20.54
N LYS A 995 8.45 -10.19 21.35
CA LYS A 995 9.07 -9.50 22.49
C LYS A 995 9.66 -10.49 23.48
N TYR A 996 8.89 -11.51 23.89
CA TYR A 996 9.33 -12.51 24.86
C TYR A 996 10.56 -13.30 24.39
N MET A 997 10.59 -13.74 23.13
CA MET A 997 11.75 -14.47 22.59
C MET A 997 12.96 -13.56 22.37
N PHE A 998 12.76 -12.29 21.99
CA PHE A 998 13.87 -11.35 21.82
C PHE A 998 14.49 -10.94 23.15
N ASP A 999 13.69 -10.76 24.19
CA ASP A 999 14.17 -10.52 25.55
C ASP A 999 14.96 -11.73 26.06
N PHE A 1000 14.48 -12.96 25.83
CA PHE A 1000 15.24 -14.18 26.13
C PHE A 1000 16.60 -14.21 25.43
N LEU A 1001 16.68 -13.85 24.14
CA LEU A 1001 17.97 -13.80 23.43
C LEU A 1001 18.91 -12.71 23.97
N ASP A 1002 18.36 -11.57 24.38
CA ASP A 1002 19.15 -10.50 25.00
C ASP A 1002 19.66 -10.94 26.38
N GLU A 1003 18.84 -11.59 27.20
CA GLU A 1003 19.23 -12.18 28.49
C GLU A 1003 20.33 -13.25 28.35
N GLN A 1004 20.23 -14.11 27.34
CA GLN A 1004 21.28 -15.10 27.05
C GLN A 1004 22.58 -14.41 26.63
N ALA A 1005 22.52 -13.35 25.81
CA ALA A 1005 23.71 -12.58 25.47
C ALA A 1005 24.34 -11.93 26.71
N ASP A 1006 23.53 -11.38 27.61
CA ASP A 1006 23.98 -10.79 28.88
C ASP A 1006 24.61 -11.82 29.82
N LYS A 1007 24.00 -13.00 29.97
CA LYS A 1007 24.54 -14.14 30.76
C LYS A 1007 25.95 -14.54 30.30
N HIS A 1008 26.23 -14.45 29.00
CA HIS A 1008 27.53 -14.77 28.42
C HIS A 1008 28.44 -13.54 28.20
N SER A 1009 28.09 -12.37 28.76
CA SER A 1009 28.87 -11.12 28.64
C SER A 1009 29.10 -10.65 27.19
N ILE A 1010 28.16 -10.94 26.28
CA ILE A 1010 28.20 -10.52 24.88
C ILE A 1010 27.56 -9.14 24.74
N HIS A 1011 28.41 -8.12 24.63
CA HIS A 1011 28.01 -6.72 24.49
C HIS A 1011 28.02 -6.22 23.03
N ASP A 1012 28.48 -7.02 22.05
CA ASP A 1012 28.45 -6.65 20.62
C ASP A 1012 26.98 -6.63 20.13
N PRO A 1013 26.41 -5.45 19.78
CA PRO A 1013 25.03 -5.34 19.32
C PRO A 1013 24.79 -6.08 18.01
N HIS A 1014 25.82 -6.28 17.18
CA HIS A 1014 25.69 -7.03 15.93
C HIS A 1014 25.47 -8.53 16.16
N VAL A 1015 25.95 -9.09 17.29
CA VAL A 1015 25.65 -10.48 17.64
C VAL A 1015 24.17 -10.62 17.99
N ARG A 1016 23.64 -9.74 18.85
CA ARG A 1016 22.21 -9.74 19.23
C ARG A 1016 21.31 -9.53 18.01
N HIS A 1017 21.67 -8.59 17.13
CA HIS A 1017 20.99 -8.39 15.86
C HIS A 1017 20.98 -9.68 15.03
N THR A 1018 22.13 -10.33 14.88
CA THR A 1018 22.24 -11.56 14.08
C THR A 1018 21.38 -12.68 14.68
N TRP A 1019 21.37 -12.85 16.01
CA TRP A 1019 20.53 -13.85 16.67
C TRP A 1019 19.04 -13.58 16.44
N LYS A 1020 18.59 -12.33 16.58
CA LYS A 1020 17.20 -11.92 16.32
C LYS A 1020 16.80 -12.17 14.86
N SER A 1021 17.65 -11.81 13.90
CA SER A 1021 17.44 -12.04 12.47
C SER A 1021 17.37 -13.52 12.12
N ASN A 1022 18.32 -14.32 12.62
CA ASN A 1022 18.39 -15.77 12.42
C ASN A 1022 17.22 -16.51 13.09
N CYS A 1023 16.68 -15.98 14.18
CA CYS A 1023 15.59 -16.56 14.97
C CYS A 1023 14.23 -16.41 14.28
N LEU A 1024 13.89 -15.20 13.82
CA LEU A 1024 12.53 -14.88 13.34
C LEU A 1024 12.49 -14.53 11.84
N PRO A 1025 13.01 -13.38 11.35
CA PRO A 1025 12.91 -13.01 9.94
C PRO A 1025 13.40 -14.07 8.96
N LEU A 1026 14.58 -14.62 9.18
CA LEU A 1026 15.23 -15.54 8.25
C LEU A 1026 14.64 -16.96 8.26
N ARG A 1027 13.77 -17.27 9.23
CA ARG A 1027 13.15 -18.60 9.38
C ARG A 1027 11.67 -18.58 9.10
N PHE A 1028 10.94 -17.71 9.79
CA PHE A 1028 9.50 -17.61 9.69
C PHE A 1028 9.10 -16.77 8.47
N TRP A 1029 9.51 -15.50 8.45
CA TRP A 1029 9.04 -14.55 7.44
C TRP A 1029 9.52 -14.90 6.03
N VAL A 1030 10.80 -15.26 5.85
CA VAL A 1030 11.31 -15.73 4.54
C VAL A 1030 10.52 -16.92 4.02
N ASN A 1031 10.16 -17.86 4.90
CA ASN A 1031 9.40 -19.03 4.50
C ASN A 1031 7.98 -18.68 4.08
N VAL A 1032 7.31 -17.78 4.80
CA VAL A 1032 5.96 -17.28 4.47
C VAL A 1032 5.96 -16.45 3.19
N ILE A 1033 6.93 -15.56 2.99
CA ILE A 1033 7.06 -14.73 1.78
C ILE A 1033 7.28 -15.61 0.55
N LYS A 1034 8.16 -16.61 0.65
CA LYS A 1034 8.43 -17.54 -0.45
C LYS A 1034 7.26 -18.48 -0.72
N ASN A 1035 6.48 -18.81 0.31
CA ASN A 1035 5.39 -19.78 0.24
C ASN A 1035 4.06 -19.18 0.72
N PRO A 1036 3.49 -18.21 0.01
CA PRO A 1036 2.21 -17.61 0.40
C PRO A 1036 1.07 -18.63 0.36
N GLN A 1037 1.19 -19.72 -0.41
CA GLN A 1037 0.25 -20.85 -0.39
C GLN A 1037 0.23 -21.62 0.95
N PHE A 1038 1.15 -21.34 1.88
CA PHE A 1038 1.02 -21.85 3.24
C PHE A 1038 -0.01 -21.08 4.04
N VAL A 1039 -0.28 -19.82 3.69
CA VAL A 1039 -1.21 -18.92 4.40
C VAL A 1039 -2.54 -18.81 3.66
N PHE A 1040 -2.53 -18.86 2.33
CA PHE A 1040 -3.71 -18.66 1.50
C PHE A 1040 -4.03 -19.89 0.63
N ASP A 1041 -5.31 -20.07 0.33
CA ASP A 1041 -5.74 -21.07 -0.66
C ASP A 1041 -5.58 -20.53 -2.08
N ILE A 1042 -4.33 -20.60 -2.56
CA ILE A 1042 -3.88 -20.06 -3.85
C ILE A 1042 -2.98 -21.06 -4.57
N HIS A 1043 -2.91 -20.91 -5.89
CA HIS A 1043 -1.93 -21.60 -6.72
C HIS A 1043 -0.72 -20.71 -6.99
N LYS A 1044 0.47 -21.23 -6.65
CA LYS A 1044 1.74 -20.58 -6.92
C LYS A 1044 2.39 -21.18 -8.17
N SER A 1045 2.41 -20.42 -9.27
CA SER A 1045 3.10 -20.80 -10.50
C SER A 1045 4.63 -20.74 -10.36
N SER A 1046 5.35 -21.38 -11.29
CA SER A 1046 6.83 -21.41 -11.29
C SER A 1046 7.45 -20.01 -11.39
N ILE A 1047 6.88 -19.13 -12.23
CA ILE A 1047 7.37 -17.75 -12.37
C ILE A 1047 7.11 -16.93 -11.09
N THR A 1048 5.95 -17.08 -10.48
CA THR A 1048 5.61 -16.39 -9.22
C THR A 1048 6.53 -16.84 -8.08
N ASP A 1049 6.87 -18.13 -7.99
CA ASP A 1049 7.86 -18.65 -7.04
C ASP A 1049 9.25 -18.02 -7.23
N ALA A 1050 9.68 -17.85 -8.48
CA ALA A 1050 10.95 -17.21 -8.80
C ALA A 1050 10.97 -15.72 -8.38
N CYS A 1051 9.89 -14.99 -8.66
CA CYS A 1051 9.75 -13.58 -8.26
C CYS A 1051 9.70 -13.41 -6.74
N LEU A 1052 8.92 -14.23 -6.03
CA LEU A 1052 8.87 -14.22 -4.56
C LEU A 1052 10.20 -14.61 -3.94
N SER A 1053 10.98 -15.49 -4.58
CA SER A 1053 12.33 -15.83 -4.13
C SER A 1053 13.30 -14.63 -4.23
N VAL A 1054 13.14 -13.77 -5.23
CA VAL A 1054 13.89 -12.51 -5.34
C VAL A 1054 13.52 -11.57 -4.19
N VAL A 1055 12.22 -11.37 -3.94
CA VAL A 1055 11.74 -10.52 -2.83
C VAL A 1055 12.21 -11.07 -1.47
N ALA A 1056 12.11 -12.38 -1.25
CA ALA A 1056 12.59 -13.03 -0.04
C ALA A 1056 14.11 -12.87 0.13
N GLN A 1057 14.89 -12.92 -0.95
CA GLN A 1057 16.33 -12.66 -0.87
C GLN A 1057 16.64 -11.21 -0.51
N THR A 1058 15.90 -10.24 -1.06
CA THR A 1058 16.00 -8.84 -0.65
C THR A 1058 15.67 -8.67 0.84
N PHE A 1059 14.60 -9.31 1.33
CA PHE A 1059 14.24 -9.32 2.75
C PHE A 1059 15.36 -9.88 3.64
N MET A 1060 16.01 -10.96 3.19
CA MET A 1060 17.16 -11.55 3.91
C MET A 1060 18.36 -10.59 3.94
N ASP A 1061 18.68 -9.94 2.82
CA ASP A 1061 19.79 -8.99 2.74
C ASP A 1061 19.55 -7.75 3.62
N SER A 1062 18.30 -7.32 3.78
CA SER A 1062 17.88 -6.26 4.71
C SER A 1062 18.12 -6.61 6.19
N CYS A 1063 18.15 -7.90 6.53
CA CYS A 1063 18.43 -8.36 7.90
C CYS A 1063 19.94 -8.57 8.16
N SER A 1064 20.81 -8.32 7.18
CA SER A 1064 22.25 -8.56 7.34
C SER A 1064 22.98 -7.36 7.93
N THR A 1065 23.88 -7.60 8.90
CA THR A 1065 24.79 -6.56 9.42
C THR A 1065 26.02 -6.33 8.52
N SER A 1066 26.24 -7.14 7.48
CA SER A 1066 27.41 -6.99 6.60
C SER A 1066 27.21 -5.86 5.58
N GLU A 1067 28.25 -5.04 5.36
CA GLU A 1067 28.25 -4.05 4.27
C GLU A 1067 28.12 -4.73 2.91
N HIS A 1068 27.28 -4.13 2.04
CA HIS A 1068 27.03 -4.67 0.71
C HIS A 1068 28.10 -4.18 -0.27
N ARG A 1069 29.04 -5.06 -0.62
CA ARG A 1069 29.99 -4.81 -1.72
C ARG A 1069 29.39 -5.31 -3.02
N LEU A 1070 28.94 -4.37 -3.84
CA LEU A 1070 28.41 -4.66 -5.16
C LEU A 1070 29.56 -4.70 -6.18
N GLY A 1071 29.41 -5.52 -7.21
CA GLY A 1071 30.40 -5.68 -8.27
C GLY A 1071 29.74 -6.28 -9.51
N LYS A 1072 30.51 -6.45 -10.59
CA LYS A 1072 30.00 -7.02 -11.84
C LYS A 1072 29.46 -8.44 -11.68
N ASP A 1073 30.04 -9.20 -10.76
CA ASP A 1073 29.69 -10.59 -10.47
C ASP A 1073 28.61 -10.70 -9.37
N SER A 1074 28.01 -9.57 -8.96
CA SER A 1074 26.91 -9.60 -7.98
C SER A 1074 25.65 -10.17 -8.61
N PRO A 1075 24.92 -11.05 -7.92
CA PRO A 1075 23.64 -11.57 -8.39
C PRO A 1075 22.65 -10.45 -8.76
N SER A 1076 21.89 -10.64 -9.84
CA SER A 1076 20.99 -9.62 -10.38
C SER A 1076 19.94 -9.13 -9.39
N ASN A 1077 19.40 -9.99 -8.53
CA ASN A 1077 18.51 -9.57 -7.45
C ASN A 1077 19.15 -8.59 -6.46
N LYS A 1078 20.44 -8.74 -6.16
CA LYS A 1078 21.19 -7.80 -5.31
C LYS A 1078 21.42 -6.47 -6.00
N LEU A 1079 21.66 -6.48 -7.31
CA LEU A 1079 21.80 -5.26 -8.10
C LEU A 1079 20.46 -4.52 -8.17
N LEU A 1080 19.35 -5.22 -8.44
CA LEU A 1080 18.02 -4.64 -8.60
C LEU A 1080 17.54 -3.85 -7.37
N TYR A 1081 17.80 -4.36 -6.15
CA TYR A 1081 17.38 -3.73 -4.90
C TYR A 1081 18.53 -3.05 -4.13
N ALA A 1082 19.67 -2.83 -4.77
CA ALA A 1082 20.87 -2.27 -4.14
C ALA A 1082 20.63 -0.93 -3.42
N LYS A 1083 19.76 -0.08 -3.97
CA LYS A 1083 19.42 1.24 -3.42
C LYS A 1083 18.44 1.18 -2.25
N ASP A 1084 17.58 0.16 -2.22
CA ASP A 1084 16.49 0.04 -1.24
C ASP A 1084 16.97 -0.66 0.04
N ILE A 1085 17.91 -1.60 -0.09
CA ILE A 1085 18.44 -2.41 1.03
C ILE A 1085 18.97 -1.55 2.19
N PRO A 1086 19.74 -0.46 2.00
CA PRO A 1086 20.15 0.42 3.09
C PRO A 1086 18.96 1.00 3.88
N SER A 1087 17.89 1.40 3.19
CA SER A 1087 16.67 1.90 3.83
C SER A 1087 16.01 0.80 4.66
N TYR A 1088 15.85 -0.41 4.12
CA TYR A 1088 15.28 -1.53 4.87
C TYR A 1088 16.14 -1.95 6.06
N LYS A 1089 17.47 -1.93 5.95
CA LYS A 1089 18.37 -2.16 7.09
C LYS A 1089 18.09 -1.19 8.23
N SER A 1090 17.89 0.09 7.92
CA SER A 1090 17.53 1.09 8.92
C SER A 1090 16.18 0.78 9.60
N TRP A 1091 15.22 0.20 8.88
CA TRP A 1091 13.94 -0.23 9.46
C TRP A 1091 14.11 -1.42 10.39
N VAL A 1092 14.94 -2.41 10.03
CA VAL A 1092 15.26 -3.57 10.87
C VAL A 1092 15.98 -3.14 12.15
N GLU A 1093 16.97 -2.26 12.05
CA GLU A 1093 17.71 -1.72 13.20
C GLU A 1093 16.76 -0.96 14.14
N ARG A 1094 15.87 -0.13 13.60
CA ARG A 1094 14.84 0.57 14.37
C ARG A 1094 13.87 -0.41 15.03
N TYR A 1095 13.39 -1.40 14.30
CA TYR A 1095 12.47 -2.43 14.80
C TYR A 1095 13.05 -3.15 16.02
N TYR A 1096 14.31 -3.60 15.95
CA TYR A 1096 14.96 -4.24 17.10
C TYR A 1096 15.22 -3.29 18.26
N SER A 1097 15.55 -2.02 17.99
CA SER A 1097 15.73 -0.99 19.01
C SER A 1097 14.43 -0.63 19.72
N ASP A 1098 13.32 -0.59 18.99
CA ASP A 1098 12.02 -0.24 19.57
C ASP A 1098 11.46 -1.39 20.41
N ILE A 1099 11.66 -2.65 19.98
CA ILE A 1099 11.30 -3.84 20.78
C ILE A 1099 12.10 -3.90 22.09
N SER A 1100 13.39 -3.59 22.07
CA SER A 1100 14.21 -3.64 23.29
C SER A 1100 13.78 -2.56 24.31
N LYS A 1101 13.24 -1.42 23.85
CA LYS A 1101 12.70 -0.36 24.72
C LYS A 1101 11.31 -0.67 25.29
N MET A 1102 10.59 -1.66 24.75
CA MET A 1102 9.29 -2.06 25.29
C MET A 1102 9.43 -2.69 26.68
N PRO A 1103 8.41 -2.56 27.55
CA PRO A 1103 8.41 -3.21 28.85
C PRO A 1103 8.56 -4.73 28.69
N ALA A 1104 9.35 -5.34 29.59
CA ALA A 1104 9.52 -6.79 29.64
C ALA A 1104 8.18 -7.46 29.96
N ILE A 1105 7.91 -8.60 29.32
CA ILE A 1105 6.70 -9.38 29.55
C ILE A 1105 6.97 -10.33 30.72
N SER A 1106 6.08 -10.33 31.71
CA SER A 1106 6.21 -11.25 32.84
C SER A 1106 5.94 -12.71 32.39
N ASP A 1107 6.62 -13.67 33.01
CA ASP A 1107 6.35 -15.10 32.73
C ASP A 1107 4.88 -15.46 33.01
N GLN A 1108 4.23 -14.80 33.97
CA GLN A 1108 2.82 -15.00 34.27
C GLN A 1108 1.92 -14.57 33.11
N ASP A 1109 2.14 -13.38 32.54
CA ASP A 1109 1.36 -12.87 31.42
C ASP A 1109 1.59 -13.70 30.16
N MET A 1110 2.84 -14.11 29.91
CA MET A 1110 3.18 -14.97 28.79
C MET A 1110 2.54 -16.35 28.93
N ASN A 1111 2.57 -16.95 30.13
CA ASN A 1111 1.93 -18.23 30.37
C ASN A 1111 0.41 -18.14 30.22
N ALA A 1112 -0.23 -17.06 30.68
CA ALA A 1112 -1.66 -16.84 30.46
C ALA A 1112 -2.00 -16.74 28.95
N TYR A 1113 -1.17 -16.05 28.17
CA TYR A 1113 -1.32 -15.98 26.72
C TYR A 1113 -1.15 -17.38 26.06
N LEU A 1114 -0.12 -18.14 26.44
CA LEU A 1114 0.15 -19.47 25.91
C LEU A 1114 -0.97 -20.47 26.28
N ALA A 1115 -1.50 -20.40 27.50
CA ALA A 1115 -2.64 -21.19 27.96
C ALA A 1115 -3.85 -20.99 27.05
N GLU A 1116 -4.14 -19.72 26.71
CA GLU A 1116 -5.25 -19.37 25.85
C GLU A 1116 -5.04 -19.86 24.41
N GLN A 1117 -3.83 -19.72 23.85
CA GLN A 1117 -3.50 -20.27 22.53
C GLN A 1117 -3.65 -21.80 22.49
N SER A 1118 -3.21 -22.50 23.54
CA SER A 1118 -3.39 -23.95 23.67
C SER A 1118 -4.85 -24.35 23.77
N ARG A 1119 -5.66 -23.60 24.53
CA ARG A 1119 -7.10 -23.85 24.68
C ARG A 1119 -7.85 -23.65 23.36
N MET A 1120 -7.52 -22.62 22.60
CA MET A 1120 -8.16 -22.33 21.31
C MET A 1120 -7.93 -23.42 20.26
N HIS A 1121 -6.77 -24.09 20.31
CA HIS A 1121 -6.33 -25.03 19.27
C HIS A 1121 -6.14 -26.47 19.77
N MET A 1122 -6.74 -26.82 20.90
CA MET A 1122 -6.53 -28.11 21.58
C MET A 1122 -6.93 -29.34 20.73
N ASN A 1123 -7.95 -29.19 19.87
CA ASN A 1123 -8.53 -30.29 19.08
C ASN A 1123 -8.10 -30.27 17.61
N GLU A 1124 -7.13 -29.43 17.24
CA GLU A 1124 -6.73 -29.25 15.84
C GLU A 1124 -5.91 -30.44 15.31
N PHE A 1125 -5.26 -31.22 16.18
CA PHE A 1125 -4.39 -32.34 15.78
C PHE A 1125 -4.66 -33.60 16.59
N ASN A 1126 -4.50 -34.77 15.96
CA ASN A 1126 -4.56 -36.04 16.68
C ASN A 1126 -3.22 -36.29 17.40
N THR A 1127 -3.25 -36.15 18.73
CA THR A 1127 -2.06 -36.32 19.58
C THR A 1127 -1.56 -37.77 19.56
N MET A 1128 -2.46 -38.75 19.49
CA MET A 1128 -2.07 -40.17 19.49
C MET A 1128 -1.32 -40.53 18.21
N SER A 1129 -1.78 -40.06 17.05
CA SER A 1129 -1.13 -40.30 15.75
C SER A 1129 0.27 -39.69 15.72
N SER A 1130 0.42 -38.50 16.29
CA SER A 1130 1.73 -37.86 16.46
C SER A 1130 2.65 -38.64 17.41
N LEU A 1131 2.13 -39.15 18.53
CA LEU A 1131 2.90 -39.96 19.48
C LEU A 1131 3.37 -41.29 18.87
N SER A 1132 2.54 -41.93 18.02
CA SER A 1132 2.91 -43.14 17.30
C SER A 1132 4.09 -42.90 16.36
N GLU A 1133 4.05 -41.80 15.59
CA GLU A 1133 5.16 -41.40 14.72
C GLU A 1133 6.43 -41.08 15.52
N ILE A 1134 6.33 -40.41 16.68
CA ILE A 1134 7.48 -40.19 17.58
C ILE A 1134 8.02 -41.51 18.12
N TYR A 1135 7.15 -42.45 18.48
CA TYR A 1135 7.53 -43.75 19.02
C TYR A 1135 8.36 -44.57 18.02
N SER A 1136 8.17 -44.39 16.72
CA SER A 1136 9.03 -45.02 15.69
C SER A 1136 10.52 -44.70 15.87
N TYR A 1137 10.85 -43.50 16.37
CA TYR A 1137 12.23 -43.11 16.69
C TYR A 1137 12.73 -43.77 17.98
N ILE A 1138 11.86 -44.03 18.94
CA ILE A 1138 12.21 -44.84 20.11
C ILE A 1138 12.53 -46.26 19.67
N GLY A 1139 11.66 -46.89 18.89
CA GLY A 1139 11.92 -48.25 18.37
C GLY A 1139 13.27 -48.38 17.66
N LYS A 1140 13.75 -47.31 17.01
CA LYS A 1140 15.04 -47.26 16.32
C LYS A 1140 16.25 -47.02 17.25
N TYR A 1141 16.10 -46.29 18.35
CA TYR A 1141 17.19 -45.85 19.24
C TYR A 1141 16.95 -46.21 20.71
N THR A 1142 16.23 -47.31 20.97
CA THR A 1142 15.78 -47.69 22.32
C THR A 1142 16.97 -47.85 23.26
N GLU A 1143 18.01 -48.56 22.84
CA GLU A 1143 19.18 -48.87 23.68
C GLU A 1143 19.94 -47.60 24.09
N GLU A 1144 20.16 -46.68 23.15
CA GLU A 1144 20.85 -45.42 23.41
C GLU A 1144 20.05 -44.53 24.36
N ILE A 1145 18.72 -44.48 24.19
CA ILE A 1145 17.84 -43.67 25.05
C ILE A 1145 17.78 -44.24 26.47
N VAL A 1146 17.64 -45.56 26.62
CA VAL A 1146 17.65 -46.20 27.94
C VAL A 1146 18.99 -45.95 28.64
N CYS A 1147 20.11 -46.14 27.94
CA CYS A 1147 21.44 -45.89 28.49
C CYS A 1147 21.60 -44.43 28.95
N ALA A 1148 21.15 -43.46 28.16
CA ALA A 1148 21.20 -42.05 28.53
C ALA A 1148 20.32 -41.72 29.75
N LEU A 1149 19.15 -42.35 29.87
CA LEU A 1149 18.26 -42.19 31.03
C LEU A 1149 18.81 -42.83 32.31
N GLU A 1150 19.63 -43.88 32.21
CA GLU A 1150 20.31 -44.48 33.36
C GLU A 1150 21.52 -43.66 33.83
N GLN A 1151 22.20 -42.98 32.90
CA GLN A 1151 23.33 -42.10 33.19
C GLN A 1151 22.90 -40.77 33.82
N ASP A 1152 21.69 -40.27 33.51
CA ASP A 1152 21.17 -39.02 34.09
C ASP A 1152 20.61 -39.23 35.51
N ASP A 1153 21.18 -38.52 36.49
CA ASP A 1153 20.81 -38.63 37.90
C ASP A 1153 19.35 -38.27 38.20
N ALA A 1154 18.79 -37.28 37.49
CA ALA A 1154 17.42 -36.85 37.70
C ALA A 1154 16.42 -37.84 37.08
N ALA A 1155 16.76 -38.40 35.92
CA ALA A 1155 15.99 -39.45 35.25
C ALA A 1155 15.97 -40.75 36.08
N ARG A 1156 17.11 -41.14 36.67
CA ARG A 1156 17.22 -42.30 37.55
C ARG A 1156 16.38 -42.16 38.82
N LYS A 1157 16.37 -40.99 39.45
CA LYS A 1157 15.50 -40.70 40.61
C LYS A 1157 14.00 -40.89 40.30
N GLN A 1158 13.60 -40.63 39.06
CA GLN A 1158 12.20 -40.77 38.61
C GLN A 1158 11.88 -42.11 37.95
N ARG A 1159 12.87 -43.03 37.89
CA ARG A 1159 12.79 -44.35 37.25
C ARG A 1159 12.31 -44.28 35.79
N LEU A 1160 12.80 -43.30 35.03
CA LEU A 1160 12.33 -43.04 33.66
C LEU A 1160 12.71 -44.16 32.68
N ALA A 1161 13.90 -44.75 32.81
CA ALA A 1161 14.33 -45.90 32.00
C ALA A 1161 13.34 -47.08 32.11
N PHE A 1162 13.02 -47.48 33.35
CA PHE A 1162 12.03 -48.53 33.61
C PHE A 1162 10.63 -48.20 33.06
N LYS A 1163 10.17 -46.95 33.16
CA LYS A 1163 8.90 -46.52 32.58
C LYS A 1163 8.91 -46.59 31.05
N LEU A 1164 10.04 -46.27 30.42
CA LEU A 1164 10.19 -46.41 28.97
C LEU A 1164 10.17 -47.88 28.56
N GLU A 1165 10.87 -48.76 29.28
CA GLU A 1165 10.82 -50.20 29.04
C GLU A 1165 9.41 -50.78 29.19
N GLN A 1166 8.62 -50.28 30.15
CA GLN A 1166 7.20 -50.63 30.24
C GLN A 1166 6.42 -50.21 28.99
N VAL A 1167 6.63 -48.99 28.49
CA VAL A 1167 6.01 -48.54 27.24
C VAL A 1167 6.42 -49.46 26.09
N VAL A 1168 7.71 -49.77 25.96
CA VAL A 1168 8.22 -50.66 24.90
C VAL A 1168 7.58 -52.03 25.02
N ALA A 1169 7.50 -52.60 26.23
CA ALA A 1169 6.85 -53.88 26.49
C ALA A 1169 5.37 -53.85 26.07
N PHE A 1170 4.60 -52.83 26.47
CA PHE A 1170 3.20 -52.68 26.08
C PHE A 1170 3.02 -52.50 24.57
N MET A 1171 3.94 -51.82 23.90
CA MET A 1171 3.92 -51.62 22.45
C MET A 1171 4.42 -52.87 21.69
N SER A 1172 5.17 -53.78 22.32
CA SER A 1172 5.67 -55.04 21.74
C SER A 1172 4.84 -56.28 22.06
N LEU A 1173 4.06 -56.26 23.15
CA LEU A 1173 3.26 -57.40 23.63
C LEU A 1173 2.12 -57.79 22.67
N GLU A 1174 1.85 -57.01 21.63
CA GLU A 1174 0.75 -57.23 20.69
C GLU A 1174 1.15 -57.03 19.20
N SER A 1175 2.43 -57.22 18.84
CA SER A 1175 2.88 -57.31 17.42
C SER A 1175 2.74 -58.71 16.82
#